data_AF-A0A7J9GEZ2-F1
#
_entry.id   AF-A0A7J9GEZ2-F1
#
_cell.length_a   1.000
_cell.length_b   1.000
_cell.length_c   1.000
_cell.angle_alpha   90.00
_cell.angle_beta   90.00
_cell.angle_gamma   90.00
#
_symmetry.space_group_name_H-M   'P 1'
#
loop_
_entity.id
_entity.type
_entity.pdbx_description
1 polymer ?
#
loop_
_entity_poly.entity_id
_entity_poly.type
_entity_poly.pdbx_seq_one_letter_code
_entity_poly.pdbx_strand_id
1 'polypeptide(L)'
;MIGNKDKSEHVSLENQAKTAEESHGGQVDTNPSEDLDRDRGSSGGFEEHDSFPMIGTWHDRSNSSPGPARHTDYDIRQSSSATCLDSVFYADSGYSPHASPRKAKPKAAMPNVSPELLHLVDSAIMGNPESLNKLKNIVAGVETFGSEEDMESIPFLVVDSLIATMGGVESFEEDEDNNPPSVMLNSRAAIVAGELIPWLPWEGDSDIAMSSRTRMVRGLLVILRACTRNRAMCSMAGLLQVLLRSAENIFAQGVGSLEHIKWDGTPLCYCIQHLAGHSLSVIDLRRWFQVITRTLTTIWAPHLMIALEKAVSGRESRGPARTFEFDGESSGLLGPGESRWPFTNGFSFATWIYIESFADTLNTATAAAAIAAAAAAKSGKSSAMSAAAAASALAGQGTAHMPCLFSFLSADNKGIEAYFHAQFLVVESGSAKGKKTSLHFTHAFKPQCWYFIGLEYVCRQGIIGKADSELRLYIDGSLYESHPFEFPRISKPLAFSCVGTSPPLAMGGLQRRRRQCPLFAEIGPVYIFKEPIGPERMARIASRGGDMLPSFGNGAGLPWLATNDHVQRMAWESCLLDAEIGDCLHLLYHPCLLTGRFCRDASPSGSAGILRRPAEVLGQVHVATRMRPVEALWALAYGGPMSLLPLAVSKMCQDSLEPEQGSLPLSLATAALAAPIFRIISIALHHPGNNEEIRRTRGLEILSRILDYLLQTLSSLGDGKHDGAGDEELVAAVVSLCQSQKHNYVLKVQLFSTLLLDLKIWSLCSYGLQKKLLSSLADMVFTQSTVMRDANAMQMLLDGCRRCYWTISEKDSLDTFSLLDATQRVGEVNALVDELLVVIELLIGAAPPSLAADDVRCLLGFMVDCPQPNQVSSCWFLFPFHYFLQR
;
A
#
# COMPACT_ATOMS: atom_id res chain seq x y z
N MET A 1 -23.09 -56.65 -28.53
CA MET A 1 -23.54 -57.37 -29.74
C MET A 1 -23.00 -56.64 -30.97
N ILE A 2 -22.88 -57.37 -32.10
CA ILE A 2 -22.88 -56.93 -33.52
C ILE A 2 -23.01 -55.39 -33.75
N GLY A 3 -22.14 -54.69 -34.49
CA GLY A 3 -20.84 -55.05 -35.10
C GLY A 3 -20.61 -54.44 -36.50
N ASN A 4 -19.36 -54.51 -37.00
CA ASN A 4 -18.93 -54.38 -38.42
C ASN A 4 -18.99 -52.95 -39.07
N LYS A 5 -18.10 -52.56 -40.01
CA LYS A 5 -16.99 -53.30 -40.68
C LYS A 5 -15.98 -52.42 -41.46
N ASP A 6 -14.78 -52.98 -41.72
CA ASP A 6 -13.88 -52.81 -42.90
C ASP A 6 -13.36 -51.38 -43.28
N LYS A 7 -12.12 -51.14 -43.75
CA LYS A 7 -10.97 -52.03 -44.06
C LYS A 7 -9.61 -51.30 -44.25
N SER A 8 -8.51 -51.99 -43.86
CA SER A 8 -7.18 -52.24 -44.50
C SER A 8 -6.44 -51.15 -45.35
N GLU A 9 -5.11 -51.13 -45.56
CA GLU A 9 -4.01 -52.14 -45.54
C GLU A 9 -2.72 -51.56 -44.87
N HIS A 10 -2.01 -52.26 -43.97
CA HIS A 10 -0.87 -53.19 -44.16
C HIS A 10 0.46 -52.63 -44.72
N VAL A 11 1.55 -52.76 -43.95
CA VAL A 11 2.73 -53.66 -44.15
C VAL A 11 3.56 -53.65 -42.82
N SER A 12 4.55 -54.54 -42.63
CA SER A 12 5.08 -54.93 -41.29
C SER A 12 6.58 -55.29 -41.29
N LEU A 13 7.08 -55.78 -40.12
CA LEU A 13 8.40 -56.44 -39.86
C LEU A 13 9.59 -55.48 -39.58
N GLU A 14 10.56 -55.76 -38.69
CA GLU A 14 10.74 -56.85 -37.70
C GLU A 14 11.81 -56.54 -36.60
N ASN A 15 11.86 -57.38 -35.55
CA ASN A 15 13.04 -57.77 -34.72
C ASN A 15 13.79 -56.74 -33.81
N GLN A 16 14.49 -57.15 -32.74
CA GLN A 16 14.20 -58.18 -31.71
C GLN A 16 15.11 -58.03 -30.45
N ALA A 17 14.55 -58.30 -29.26
CA ALA A 17 15.16 -58.94 -28.06
C ALA A 17 16.47 -58.43 -27.36
N LYS A 18 16.33 -58.18 -26.03
CA LYS A 18 17.25 -58.56 -24.90
C LYS A 18 18.63 -57.85 -24.79
N THR A 19 19.33 -57.77 -23.65
CA THR A 19 19.16 -58.18 -22.21
C THR A 19 19.98 -57.17 -21.35
N ALA A 20 19.49 -56.63 -20.23
CA ALA A 20 19.64 -57.07 -18.82
C ALA A 20 21.02 -56.81 -18.15
N GLU A 21 21.01 -56.66 -16.80
CA GLU A 21 22.17 -56.64 -15.87
C GLU A 21 23.13 -55.42 -15.94
N GLU A 22 23.75 -54.92 -14.84
CA GLU A 22 23.39 -54.98 -13.41
C GLU A 22 24.14 -53.91 -12.55
N SER A 23 23.69 -53.71 -11.31
CA SER A 23 24.48 -53.32 -10.11
C SER A 23 25.13 -51.92 -9.96
N HIS A 24 24.70 -51.26 -8.87
CA HIS A 24 25.44 -50.51 -7.84
C HIS A 24 26.83 -49.86 -8.06
N GLY A 25 26.91 -48.60 -7.63
CA GLY A 25 27.80 -48.21 -6.52
C GLY A 25 28.98 -47.28 -6.87
N GLY A 26 29.66 -46.75 -5.83
CA GLY A 26 30.91 -45.99 -6.01
C GLY A 26 30.84 -44.48 -5.72
N GLN A 27 30.32 -44.13 -4.54
CA GLN A 27 30.51 -42.85 -3.83
C GLN A 27 32.02 -42.46 -3.66
N VAL A 28 32.27 -41.21 -3.22
CA VAL A 28 33.51 -40.65 -2.59
C VAL A 28 34.40 -39.77 -3.48
N ASP A 29 34.37 -38.46 -3.16
CA ASP A 29 35.42 -37.44 -2.99
C ASP A 29 36.64 -37.40 -3.96
N THR A 30 37.12 -36.24 -4.43
CA THR A 30 37.60 -35.10 -3.62
C THR A 30 37.61 -33.72 -4.33
N ASN A 31 37.70 -32.65 -3.52
CA ASN A 31 38.06 -31.26 -3.89
C ASN A 31 39.59 -31.13 -4.17
N PRO A 32 40.20 -29.94 -4.50
CA PRO A 32 39.66 -28.57 -4.53
C PRO A 32 40.16 -27.64 -5.69
N SER A 33 39.80 -26.35 -5.54
CA SER A 33 40.63 -25.13 -5.78
C SER A 33 40.90 -24.53 -7.18
N GLU A 34 40.77 -23.19 -7.18
CA GLU A 34 41.54 -22.16 -7.92
C GLU A 34 41.20 -21.81 -9.39
N ASP A 35 40.51 -20.66 -9.51
CA ASP A 35 40.66 -19.54 -10.46
C ASP A 35 41.57 -19.70 -11.68
N LEU A 36 41.08 -19.21 -12.83
CA LEU A 36 41.71 -18.09 -13.53
C LEU A 36 40.79 -17.42 -14.56
N ASP A 37 41.17 -16.20 -14.93
CA ASP A 37 40.46 -15.30 -15.84
C ASP A 37 40.40 -15.74 -17.32
N ARG A 38 39.55 -15.01 -18.05
CA ARG A 38 39.79 -14.42 -19.39
C ARG A 38 39.17 -15.05 -20.66
N ASP A 39 38.25 -14.24 -21.19
CA ASP A 39 38.20 -13.74 -22.59
C ASP A 39 37.75 -14.63 -23.77
N ARG A 40 36.98 -13.97 -24.66
CA ARG A 40 36.53 -14.35 -26.02
C ARG A 40 35.55 -15.54 -26.14
N GLY A 41 34.49 -15.45 -26.95
CA GLY A 41 33.97 -14.31 -27.71
C GLY A 41 33.29 -14.70 -29.03
N SER A 42 32.67 -13.70 -29.69
CA SER A 42 32.08 -13.78 -31.04
C SER A 42 30.83 -14.68 -31.20
N SER A 43 29.92 -14.43 -32.16
CA SER A 43 29.62 -13.22 -32.94
C SER A 43 28.32 -13.44 -33.75
N GLY A 44 27.56 -12.38 -34.06
CA GLY A 44 26.41 -12.50 -34.96
C GLY A 44 25.56 -11.24 -35.07
N GLY A 45 26.11 -10.17 -35.67
CA GLY A 45 25.37 -8.94 -35.97
C GLY A 45 25.12 -8.76 -37.47
N PHE A 46 24.31 -7.76 -37.81
CA PHE A 46 24.26 -7.13 -39.15
C PHE A 46 24.01 -5.63 -38.98
N GLU A 47 24.40 -4.86 -39.99
CA GLU A 47 24.82 -3.46 -39.83
C GLU A 47 23.79 -2.42 -40.28
N GLU A 48 23.95 -1.19 -39.77
CA GLU A 48 23.29 0.02 -40.30
C GLU A 48 24.06 0.61 -41.49
N HIS A 49 23.38 1.40 -42.32
CA HIS A 49 24.01 2.16 -43.40
C HIS A 49 23.48 3.59 -43.41
N ASP A 50 24.39 4.55 -43.20
CA ASP A 50 24.10 5.97 -43.11
C ASP A 50 24.77 6.72 -44.29
N SER A 51 24.08 7.67 -44.92
CA SER A 51 24.60 8.45 -46.07
C SER A 51 23.72 9.66 -46.42
N PHE A 52 24.22 10.86 -46.13
CA PHE A 52 23.64 12.13 -46.57
C PHE A 52 24.36 12.69 -47.82
N PRO A 53 23.64 13.42 -48.70
CA PRO A 53 24.24 14.39 -49.60
C PRO A 53 23.81 15.84 -49.27
N MET A 54 24.77 16.77 -49.22
CA MET A 54 24.51 18.22 -49.19
C MET A 54 24.60 18.83 -50.60
N ILE A 55 23.63 19.69 -50.94
CA ILE A 55 23.74 20.80 -51.91
C ILE A 55 22.88 21.96 -51.34
N GLY A 56 23.27 23.22 -51.55
CA GLY A 56 22.45 24.39 -51.19
C GLY A 56 22.92 25.70 -51.84
N THR A 57 22.05 26.71 -51.93
CA THR A 57 22.37 28.03 -52.51
C THR A 57 21.48 29.19 -52.02
N TRP A 58 22.09 30.11 -51.24
CA TRP A 58 22.00 31.59 -51.26
C TRP A 58 20.70 32.42 -50.99
N HIS A 59 20.96 33.61 -50.37
CA HIS A 59 20.20 34.89 -50.31
C HIS A 59 18.99 35.05 -49.34
N ASP A 60 18.66 36.25 -48.80
CA ASP A 60 19.45 37.44 -48.34
C ASP A 60 18.53 38.40 -47.49
N ARG A 61 19.11 39.35 -46.73
CA ARG A 61 18.55 40.64 -46.20
C ARG A 61 17.36 40.72 -45.21
N SER A 62 17.71 40.98 -43.94
CA SER A 62 17.51 42.23 -43.16
C SER A 62 16.29 43.19 -43.32
N ASN A 63 15.92 43.85 -42.20
CA ASN A 63 15.17 45.13 -42.02
C ASN A 63 13.62 45.08 -42.16
N SER A 64 12.79 45.90 -41.47
CA SER A 64 13.00 46.97 -40.45
C SER A 64 11.72 47.29 -39.65
N SER A 65 11.85 47.88 -38.45
CA SER A 65 10.77 48.60 -37.72
C SER A 65 10.37 49.92 -38.43
N PRO A 66 9.20 50.54 -38.16
CA PRO A 66 9.02 51.37 -36.95
C PRO A 66 7.57 51.46 -36.37
N GLY A 67 7.43 52.12 -35.21
CA GLY A 67 6.15 52.71 -34.74
C GLY A 67 5.88 54.09 -35.39
N PRO A 68 4.84 54.87 -34.97
CA PRO A 68 4.95 55.61 -33.69
C PRO A 68 3.64 56.06 -32.98
N ALA A 69 3.81 56.65 -31.77
CA ALA A 69 3.02 57.75 -31.17
C ALA A 69 1.53 57.55 -30.79
N ARG A 70 0.92 58.26 -29.82
CA ARG A 70 1.24 59.07 -28.59
C ARG A 70 -0.13 59.19 -27.83
N HIS A 71 -0.31 59.56 -26.55
CA HIS A 71 -0.01 60.83 -25.86
C HIS A 71 -0.47 60.74 -24.35
N THR A 72 0.36 61.21 -23.39
CA THR A 72 0.10 62.20 -22.28
C THR A 72 -1.28 62.30 -21.57
N ASP A 73 -1.42 62.63 -20.26
CA ASP A 73 -0.48 62.99 -19.15
C ASP A 73 -1.21 63.17 -17.78
N TYR A 74 -0.46 63.29 -16.65
CA TYR A 74 -0.79 63.91 -15.31
C TYR A 74 -1.99 63.35 -14.48
N ASP A 75 -2.17 63.50 -13.14
CA ASP A 75 -1.36 63.65 -11.88
C ASP A 75 -2.38 63.53 -10.66
N ILE A 76 -2.21 63.73 -9.32
CA ILE A 76 -1.14 64.14 -8.38
C ILE A 76 -1.49 63.72 -6.90
N ARG A 77 -0.48 63.45 -6.03
CA ARG A 77 -0.49 63.40 -4.51
C ARG A 77 -1.39 62.34 -3.79
N GLN A 78 -1.04 61.72 -2.65
CA GLN A 78 -0.52 62.13 -1.30
C GLN A 78 -1.58 62.83 -0.39
N SER A 79 -1.69 62.59 0.93
CA SER A 79 -0.90 61.80 1.92
C SER A 79 -1.68 61.55 3.24
N SER A 80 -1.03 60.90 4.24
CA SER A 80 -1.26 61.02 5.73
C SER A 80 -2.55 60.43 6.34
N SER A 81 -2.60 59.95 7.61
CA SER A 81 -1.58 59.75 8.67
C SER A 81 -2.06 58.80 9.80
N ALA A 82 -1.16 58.50 10.75
CA ALA A 82 -1.22 57.74 12.02
C ALA A 82 -2.52 57.86 12.91
N THR A 83 -2.74 57.12 14.01
CA THR A 83 -1.80 56.72 15.09
C THR A 83 -2.35 55.66 16.08
N CYS A 84 -1.44 54.88 16.70
CA CYS A 84 -1.44 54.37 18.11
C CYS A 84 -2.30 53.16 18.57
N LEU A 85 -1.92 52.69 19.78
CA LEU A 85 -2.35 51.50 20.56
C LEU A 85 -3.68 51.76 21.34
N ASP A 86 -4.34 50.84 22.07
CA ASP A 86 -3.95 49.54 22.67
C ASP A 86 -5.16 48.65 23.09
N SER A 87 -4.87 47.42 23.55
CA SER A 87 -5.58 46.60 24.57
C SER A 87 -6.82 45.70 24.24
N VAL A 88 -6.65 44.41 24.60
CA VAL A 88 -7.51 43.52 25.43
C VAL A 88 -8.89 42.97 24.95
N PHE A 89 -8.93 41.63 24.80
CA PHE A 89 -10.03 40.65 25.02
C PHE A 89 -11.52 41.12 24.93
N TYR A 90 -12.36 40.56 24.06
CA TYR A 90 -12.84 39.15 24.10
C TYR A 90 -13.42 38.70 22.73
N ALA A 91 -13.80 37.42 22.60
CA ALA A 91 -14.32 36.85 21.35
C ALA A 91 -15.85 36.94 21.19
N ASP A 92 -16.33 37.16 19.96
CA ASP A 92 -17.53 36.47 19.43
C ASP A 92 -17.41 36.28 17.90
N SER A 93 -18.19 35.34 17.39
CA SER A 93 -18.29 34.89 16.00
C SER A 93 -19.18 35.79 15.14
N GLY A 94 -18.77 36.03 13.88
CA GLY A 94 -19.52 36.88 12.95
C GLY A 94 -19.19 36.60 11.49
N TYR A 95 -19.95 35.72 10.84
CA TYR A 95 -19.82 35.46 9.40
C TYR A 95 -20.27 36.67 8.58
N SER A 96 -19.38 37.19 7.73
CA SER A 96 -19.72 38.19 6.71
C SER A 96 -19.69 37.57 5.31
N PRO A 97 -20.84 37.38 4.64
CA PRO A 97 -20.87 36.88 3.27
C PRO A 97 -20.65 38.03 2.28
N HIS A 98 -19.50 38.04 1.60
CA HIS A 98 -19.29 38.47 0.20
C HIS A 98 -17.79 38.65 -0.08
N ALA A 99 -17.13 37.60 -0.60
CA ALA A 99 -15.81 37.71 -1.21
C ALA A 99 -15.91 37.39 -2.71
N SER A 100 -15.34 38.25 -3.54
CA SER A 100 -15.29 38.07 -5.00
C SER A 100 -14.26 37.00 -5.42
N PRO A 101 -14.35 36.43 -6.64
CA PRO A 101 -13.46 35.34 -7.05
C PRO A 101 -11.99 35.76 -7.02
N ARG A 102 -11.19 35.10 -6.18
CA ARG A 102 -9.74 35.29 -6.15
C ARG A 102 -9.15 34.83 -7.49
N LYS A 103 -8.35 35.69 -8.13
CA LYS A 103 -7.52 35.28 -9.28
C LYS A 103 -6.53 34.20 -8.83
N ALA A 104 -6.07 33.38 -9.77
CA ALA A 104 -5.05 32.36 -9.51
C ALA A 104 -3.83 32.97 -8.80
N LYS A 105 -3.33 32.28 -7.76
CA LYS A 105 -2.05 32.60 -7.11
C LYS A 105 -0.91 32.54 -8.16
N PRO A 106 0.13 33.37 -8.03
CA PRO A 106 1.35 33.19 -8.82
C PRO A 106 2.06 31.88 -8.44
N LYS A 107 2.95 31.39 -9.32
CA LYS A 107 3.92 30.35 -8.94
C LYS A 107 4.74 30.78 -7.72
N ALA A 108 5.22 29.82 -6.95
CA ALA A 108 6.21 30.05 -5.89
C ALA A 108 7.36 30.92 -6.44
N ALA A 109 7.61 32.05 -5.78
CA ALA A 109 8.70 32.94 -6.17
C ALA A 109 10.03 32.30 -5.77
N MET A 110 11.02 32.34 -6.65
CA MET A 110 12.39 32.00 -6.26
C MET A 110 12.83 32.96 -5.14
N PRO A 111 13.47 32.47 -4.07
CA PRO A 111 14.05 33.33 -3.05
C PRO A 111 15.14 34.25 -3.67
N ASN A 112 15.42 35.39 -3.02
CA ASN A 112 16.45 36.34 -3.45
C ASN A 112 17.86 35.79 -3.15
N VAL A 113 18.27 34.79 -3.92
CA VAL A 113 19.56 34.07 -3.77
C VAL A 113 20.57 34.63 -4.77
N SER A 114 21.86 34.66 -4.39
CA SER A 114 22.92 35.10 -5.31
C SER A 114 23.02 34.16 -6.51
N PRO A 115 23.31 34.70 -7.73
CA PRO A 115 23.36 33.87 -8.94
C PRO A 115 24.47 32.81 -8.90
N GLU A 116 25.53 33.06 -8.14
CA GLU A 116 26.64 32.13 -7.92
C GLU A 116 26.22 30.92 -7.06
N LEU A 117 25.41 31.14 -6.02
CA LEU A 117 24.88 30.07 -5.17
C LEU A 117 23.81 29.25 -5.91
N LEU A 118 22.93 29.91 -6.68
CA LEU A 118 21.99 29.22 -7.57
C LEU A 118 22.71 28.36 -8.60
N HIS A 119 23.74 28.88 -9.28
CA HIS A 119 24.54 28.11 -10.23
C HIS A 119 25.25 26.91 -9.57
N LEU A 120 25.71 27.05 -8.32
CA LEU A 120 26.32 25.95 -7.56
C LEU A 120 25.29 24.85 -7.22
N VAL A 121 24.07 25.23 -6.82
CA VAL A 121 22.93 24.33 -6.58
C VAL A 121 22.51 23.63 -7.88
N ASP A 122 22.33 24.35 -8.98
CA ASP A 122 21.98 23.78 -10.29
C ASP A 122 23.06 22.82 -10.80
N SER A 123 24.34 23.16 -10.65
CA SER A 123 25.47 22.28 -11.00
C SER A 123 25.46 20.96 -10.19
N ALA A 124 25.15 21.02 -8.90
CA ALA A 124 24.97 19.82 -8.08
C ALA A 124 23.74 18.99 -8.51
N ILE A 125 22.62 19.63 -8.86
CA ILE A 125 21.41 18.97 -9.38
C ILE A 125 21.66 18.34 -10.77
N MET A 126 22.51 18.94 -11.60
CA MET A 126 22.98 18.35 -12.85
C MET A 126 23.89 17.12 -12.63
N GLY A 127 24.40 16.93 -11.41
CA GLY A 127 25.16 15.75 -10.98
C GLY A 127 26.66 15.97 -10.83
N ASN A 128 27.13 17.21 -10.70
CA ASN A 128 28.55 17.49 -10.45
C ASN A 128 28.93 17.19 -8.98
N PRO A 129 29.80 16.18 -8.72
CA PRO A 129 30.20 15.83 -7.36
C PRO A 129 31.06 16.91 -6.68
N GLU A 130 31.82 17.71 -7.44
CA GLU A 130 32.63 18.80 -6.89
C GLU A 130 31.73 19.91 -6.35
N SER A 131 30.69 20.30 -7.11
CA SER A 131 29.70 21.28 -6.67
C SER A 131 28.91 20.78 -5.45
N LEU A 132 28.54 19.49 -5.42
CA LEU A 132 27.84 18.89 -4.30
C LEU A 132 28.70 18.82 -3.03
N ASN A 133 29.99 18.51 -3.15
CA ASN A 133 30.91 18.51 -2.02
C ASN A 133 31.18 19.94 -1.52
N LYS A 134 31.31 20.91 -2.44
CA LYS A 134 31.42 22.33 -2.05
C LYS A 134 30.18 22.82 -1.30
N LEU A 135 28.97 22.45 -1.74
CA LEU A 135 27.74 22.75 -1.00
C LEU A 135 27.74 22.14 0.41
N LYS A 136 28.18 20.89 0.57
CA LYS A 136 28.31 20.25 1.90
C LYS A 136 29.24 21.04 2.82
N ASN A 137 30.40 21.48 2.31
CA ASN A 137 31.35 22.30 3.08
C ASN A 137 30.78 23.68 3.44
N ILE A 138 30.05 24.33 2.52
CA ILE A 138 29.43 25.64 2.77
C ILE A 138 28.32 25.53 3.81
N VAL A 139 27.35 24.61 3.66
CA VAL A 139 26.23 24.53 4.61
C VAL A 139 26.63 24.01 6.00
N ALA A 140 27.77 23.33 6.10
CA ALA A 140 28.37 22.93 7.37
C ALA A 140 29.29 24.00 7.99
N GLY A 141 29.42 25.20 7.38
CA GLY A 141 30.26 26.30 7.88
C GLY A 141 31.77 26.09 7.75
N VAL A 142 32.21 25.13 6.93
CA VAL A 142 33.63 24.78 6.72
C VAL A 142 34.27 25.64 5.62
N GLU A 143 33.50 26.00 4.59
CA GLU A 143 33.92 26.94 3.54
C GLU A 143 33.08 28.22 3.62
N THR A 144 33.74 29.37 3.70
CA THR A 144 33.08 30.69 3.66
C THR A 144 32.59 31.01 2.24
N PHE A 145 31.38 31.58 2.15
CA PHE A 145 30.76 31.98 0.89
C PHE A 145 29.95 33.25 1.15
N GLY A 146 30.18 34.33 0.38
CA GLY A 146 29.58 35.64 0.66
C GLY A 146 30.28 36.40 1.80
N SER A 147 29.52 37.20 2.56
CA SER A 147 30.03 37.96 3.72
C SER A 147 29.81 37.22 5.05
N GLU A 148 30.46 37.67 6.13
CA GLU A 148 30.31 37.05 7.45
C GLU A 148 28.87 37.18 7.99
N GLU A 149 28.14 38.24 7.63
CA GLU A 149 26.74 38.44 8.02
C GLU A 149 25.75 37.51 7.28
N ASP A 150 26.14 36.97 6.11
CA ASP A 150 25.28 36.07 5.32
C ASP A 150 25.26 34.63 5.88
N MET A 151 26.28 34.21 6.63
CA MET A 151 26.61 32.78 6.83
C MET A 151 25.49 31.95 7.47
N GLU A 152 24.79 32.47 8.49
CA GLU A 152 23.68 31.77 9.14
C GLU A 152 22.45 31.63 8.21
N SER A 153 22.32 32.50 7.19
CA SER A 153 21.21 32.47 6.23
C SER A 153 21.43 31.49 5.07
N ILE A 154 22.68 31.22 4.69
CA ILE A 154 23.02 30.43 3.50
C ILE A 154 22.45 29.00 3.54
N PRO A 155 22.48 28.25 4.66
CA PRO A 155 21.80 26.96 4.75
C PRO A 155 20.31 27.06 4.42
N PHE A 156 19.60 28.09 4.90
CA PHE A 156 18.19 28.30 4.58
C PHE A 156 17.99 28.68 3.10
N LEU A 157 18.83 29.54 2.53
CA LEU A 157 18.75 29.90 1.10
C LEU A 157 18.95 28.68 0.19
N VAL A 158 19.85 27.75 0.54
CA VAL A 158 20.04 26.48 -0.18
C VAL A 158 18.83 25.55 -0.03
N VAL A 159 18.28 25.42 1.20
CA VAL A 159 17.08 24.62 1.49
C VAL A 159 15.87 25.14 0.69
N ASP A 160 15.60 26.44 0.78
CA ASP A 160 14.44 27.07 0.15
C ASP A 160 14.58 27.06 -1.40
N SER A 161 15.81 27.15 -1.93
CA SER A 161 16.09 26.94 -3.37
C SER A 161 15.78 25.51 -3.83
N LEU A 162 16.22 24.50 -3.07
CA LEU A 162 15.97 23.09 -3.41
C LEU A 162 14.48 22.75 -3.32
N ILE A 163 13.77 23.28 -2.31
CA ILE A 163 12.32 23.14 -2.18
C ILE A 163 11.59 23.82 -3.36
N ALA A 164 11.99 25.03 -3.75
CA ALA A 164 11.44 25.71 -4.93
C ALA A 164 11.68 24.91 -6.23
N THR A 165 12.88 24.39 -6.44
CA THR A 165 13.23 23.57 -7.63
C THR A 165 12.52 22.20 -7.63
N MET A 166 12.15 21.66 -6.47
CA MET A 166 11.26 20.50 -6.39
C MET A 166 9.80 20.84 -6.71
N GLY A 167 9.35 22.09 -6.54
CA GLY A 167 7.99 22.55 -6.87
C GLY A 167 7.39 23.56 -5.88
N GLY A 168 8.03 23.76 -4.73
CA GLY A 168 7.53 24.59 -3.63
C GLY A 168 6.64 23.84 -2.64
N VAL A 169 6.44 24.46 -1.47
CA VAL A 169 5.57 24.00 -0.36
C VAL A 169 4.78 25.22 0.13
N GLU A 170 3.48 25.09 0.38
CA GLU A 170 2.66 26.21 0.91
C GLU A 170 2.67 26.28 2.44
N SER A 171 2.77 25.12 3.12
CA SER A 171 2.88 25.03 4.58
C SER A 171 3.75 23.83 5.01
N PHE A 172 4.51 24.00 6.10
CA PHE A 172 5.31 22.94 6.73
C PHE A 172 4.59 22.24 7.90
N GLU A 173 3.32 22.60 8.15
CA GLU A 173 2.44 21.88 9.10
C GLU A 173 2.19 20.44 8.63
N GLU A 174 2.02 19.51 9.57
CA GLU A 174 1.91 18.08 9.25
C GLU A 174 0.49 17.59 8.91
N ASP A 175 -0.53 18.46 9.05
CA ASP A 175 -1.94 18.17 8.72
C ASP A 175 -2.13 17.84 7.22
N GLU A 176 -2.83 16.74 6.94
CA GLU A 176 -3.05 16.22 5.57
C GLU A 176 -3.85 17.19 4.67
N ASP A 177 -4.69 18.07 5.23
CA ASP A 177 -5.55 19.00 4.48
C ASP A 177 -4.87 20.34 4.10
N ASN A 178 -3.71 20.68 4.67
CA ASN A 178 -3.14 22.05 4.57
C ASN A 178 -2.37 22.35 3.27
N ASN A 179 -1.93 21.34 2.52
CA ASN A 179 -1.20 21.53 1.26
C ASN A 179 -1.97 20.89 0.09
N PRO A 180 -2.29 21.64 -1.00
CA PRO A 180 -2.88 21.03 -2.18
C PRO A 180 -1.89 20.08 -2.86
N PRO A 181 -2.33 18.90 -3.35
CA PRO A 181 -1.43 17.94 -3.96
C PRO A 181 -0.83 18.49 -5.25
N SER A 182 0.49 18.42 -5.37
CA SER A 182 1.27 19.01 -6.45
C SER A 182 2.27 18.00 -7.01
N VAL A 183 2.54 18.09 -8.32
CA VAL A 183 3.54 17.23 -8.99
C VAL A 183 4.90 17.91 -8.97
N MET A 184 5.90 17.19 -8.46
CA MET A 184 7.30 17.63 -8.35
C MET A 184 7.90 17.91 -9.73
N LEU A 185 8.69 18.98 -9.82
CA LEU A 185 9.35 19.42 -11.06
C LEU A 185 10.69 18.72 -11.32
N ASN A 186 11.43 18.34 -10.28
CA ASN A 186 12.78 17.77 -10.40
C ASN A 186 13.16 16.84 -9.24
N SER A 187 13.23 15.53 -9.49
CA SER A 187 13.63 14.55 -8.47
C SER A 187 15.13 14.51 -8.15
N ARG A 188 16.00 15.10 -8.99
CA ARG A 188 17.42 15.25 -8.63
C ARG A 188 17.65 16.31 -7.56
N ALA A 189 16.80 17.33 -7.48
CA ALA A 189 16.80 18.26 -6.35
C ALA A 189 16.49 17.53 -5.02
N ALA A 190 15.60 16.53 -5.05
CA ALA A 190 15.34 15.67 -3.89
C ALA A 190 16.54 14.80 -3.50
N ILE A 191 17.33 14.31 -4.48
CA ILE A 191 18.60 13.58 -4.22
C ILE A 191 19.64 14.50 -3.56
N VAL A 192 19.85 15.71 -4.10
CA VAL A 192 20.77 16.70 -3.52
C VAL A 192 20.34 17.10 -2.11
N ALA A 193 19.04 17.37 -1.91
CA ALA A 193 18.46 17.59 -0.58
C ALA A 193 18.75 16.42 0.38
N GLY A 194 18.51 15.19 -0.07
CA GLY A 194 18.78 13.96 0.67
C GLY A 194 20.23 13.85 1.14
N GLU A 195 21.20 14.19 0.27
CA GLU A 195 22.63 14.16 0.59
C GLU A 195 23.11 15.32 1.48
N LEU A 196 22.39 16.44 1.53
CA LEU A 196 22.73 17.61 2.36
C LEU A 196 22.18 17.51 3.80
N ILE A 197 21.10 16.75 4.05
CA ILE A 197 20.46 16.60 5.38
C ILE A 197 21.45 16.39 6.55
N PRO A 198 22.49 15.52 6.47
CA PRO A 198 23.45 15.35 7.57
C PRO A 198 24.36 16.56 7.84
N TRP A 199 24.56 17.41 6.84
CA TRP A 199 25.49 18.56 6.86
C TRP A 199 24.80 19.87 7.23
N LEU A 200 23.49 19.97 7.02
CA LEU A 200 22.68 21.10 7.45
C LEU A 200 22.66 21.24 8.98
N PRO A 201 22.81 22.46 9.55
CA PRO A 201 22.66 22.69 10.99
C PRO A 201 21.23 22.43 11.48
N TRP A 202 21.16 21.84 12.68
CA TRP A 202 19.95 21.45 13.41
C TRP A 202 19.67 22.36 14.62
N GLU A 203 20.59 23.27 14.93
CA GLU A 203 20.49 24.20 16.04
C GLU A 203 19.36 25.22 15.79
N GLY A 204 18.73 25.69 16.87
CA GLY A 204 17.60 26.64 16.81
C GLY A 204 16.20 26.02 16.63
N ASP A 205 16.08 24.69 16.54
CA ASP A 205 14.76 24.03 16.54
C ASP A 205 13.95 24.33 17.81
N SER A 206 12.70 24.75 17.62
CA SER A 206 11.72 25.06 18.66
C SER A 206 10.29 25.04 18.08
N ASP A 207 9.28 25.09 18.94
CA ASP A 207 7.85 25.09 18.55
C ASP A 207 7.45 26.23 17.57
N ILE A 208 8.28 27.27 17.46
CA ILE A 208 8.03 28.48 16.67
C ILE A 208 9.02 28.61 15.49
N ALA A 209 10.17 27.95 15.53
CA ALA A 209 11.23 28.09 14.53
C ALA A 209 11.88 26.75 14.17
N MET A 210 11.96 26.46 12.87
CA MET A 210 12.64 25.29 12.32
C MET A 210 14.04 25.65 11.82
N SER A 211 15.03 24.88 12.26
CA SER A 211 16.40 24.82 11.74
C SER A 211 16.43 24.47 10.25
N SER A 212 17.56 24.71 9.59
CA SER A 212 17.71 24.40 8.16
C SER A 212 17.54 22.91 7.86
N ARG A 213 18.02 22.03 8.75
CA ARG A 213 17.83 20.58 8.67
C ARG A 213 16.35 20.20 8.78
N THR A 214 15.66 20.70 9.81
CA THR A 214 14.25 20.37 10.05
C THR A 214 13.35 20.90 8.93
N ARG A 215 13.61 22.11 8.42
CA ARG A 215 12.90 22.67 7.26
C ARG A 215 13.11 21.82 6.00
N MET A 216 14.34 21.34 5.75
CA MET A 216 14.61 20.46 4.61
C MET A 216 13.82 19.15 4.71
N VAL A 217 13.87 18.49 5.87
CA VAL A 217 13.20 17.19 6.05
C VAL A 217 11.68 17.34 6.00
N ARG A 218 11.09 18.37 6.64
CA ARG A 218 9.65 18.64 6.55
C ARG A 218 9.21 19.06 5.14
N GLY A 219 10.01 19.87 4.43
CA GLY A 219 9.74 20.22 3.04
C GLY A 219 9.72 18.99 2.13
N LEU A 220 10.71 18.11 2.28
CA LEU A 220 10.76 16.83 1.59
C LEU A 220 9.55 15.94 1.95
N LEU A 221 9.17 15.88 3.22
CA LEU A 221 8.01 15.11 3.70
C LEU A 221 6.70 15.58 3.07
N VAL A 222 6.44 16.89 3.04
CA VAL A 222 5.24 17.45 2.41
C VAL A 222 5.21 17.13 0.91
N ILE A 223 6.33 17.31 0.20
CA ILE A 223 6.42 16.97 -1.24
C ILE A 223 6.23 15.46 -1.48
N LEU A 224 6.74 14.59 -0.59
CA LEU A 224 6.56 13.14 -0.68
C LEU A 224 5.13 12.70 -0.30
N ARG A 225 4.44 13.39 0.60
CA ARG A 225 3.01 13.14 0.91
C ARG A 225 2.09 13.59 -0.23
N ALA A 226 2.42 14.69 -0.90
CA ALA A 226 1.54 15.38 -1.87
C ALA A 226 0.90 14.47 -2.95
N CYS A 227 1.63 13.54 -3.58
CA CYS A 227 1.04 12.54 -4.48
C CYS A 227 1.96 11.33 -4.73
N THR A 228 1.40 10.19 -5.18
CA THR A 228 2.18 9.01 -5.56
C THR A 228 3.20 9.31 -6.65
N ARG A 229 2.86 10.20 -7.60
CA ARG A 229 3.76 10.59 -8.69
C ARG A 229 5.09 11.15 -8.17
N ASN A 230 5.09 11.89 -7.06
CA ASN A 230 6.31 12.38 -6.41
C ASN A 230 7.11 11.23 -5.79
N ARG A 231 6.41 10.29 -5.14
CA ARG A 231 7.00 9.07 -4.57
C ARG A 231 7.64 8.21 -5.68
N ALA A 232 6.94 7.98 -6.79
CA ALA A 232 7.43 7.26 -7.97
C ALA A 232 8.69 7.91 -8.59
N MET A 233 8.68 9.23 -8.82
CA MET A 233 9.84 9.95 -9.36
C MET A 233 11.05 9.95 -8.42
N CYS A 234 10.83 9.94 -7.10
CA CYS A 234 11.89 9.85 -6.10
C CYS A 234 12.43 8.42 -5.92
N SER A 235 11.56 7.40 -5.93
CA SER A 235 11.96 5.99 -5.92
C SER A 235 12.78 5.65 -7.17
N MET A 236 12.36 6.10 -8.35
CA MET A 236 13.11 5.92 -9.60
C MET A 236 14.45 6.68 -9.62
N ALA A 237 14.57 7.78 -8.87
CA ALA A 237 15.83 8.50 -8.67
C ALA A 237 16.75 7.87 -7.59
N GLY A 238 16.27 6.88 -6.83
CA GLY A 238 17.04 6.21 -5.77
C GLY A 238 17.04 6.92 -4.41
N LEU A 239 16.10 7.85 -4.16
CA LEU A 239 16.09 8.70 -2.96
C LEU A 239 16.08 7.90 -1.64
N LEU A 240 15.45 6.72 -1.62
CA LEU A 240 15.36 5.87 -0.44
C LEU A 240 16.75 5.43 0.09
N GLN A 241 17.70 5.09 -0.80
CA GLN A 241 19.09 4.80 -0.42
C GLN A 241 19.79 6.01 0.21
N VAL A 242 19.53 7.20 -0.33
CA VAL A 242 20.12 8.45 0.14
C VAL A 242 19.58 8.79 1.53
N LEU A 243 18.27 8.72 1.74
CA LEU A 243 17.68 8.99 3.05
C LEU A 243 18.08 7.94 4.10
N LEU A 244 18.19 6.65 3.74
CA LEU A 244 18.71 5.61 4.64
C LEU A 244 20.16 5.90 5.04
N ARG A 245 21.01 6.33 4.11
CA ARG A 245 22.40 6.75 4.41
C ARG A 245 22.44 8.00 5.29
N SER A 246 21.57 8.97 5.04
CA SER A 246 21.50 10.21 5.84
C SER A 246 20.95 9.96 7.25
N ALA A 247 19.97 9.06 7.39
CA ALA A 247 19.49 8.58 8.68
C ALA A 247 20.60 7.86 9.47
N GLU A 248 21.33 6.93 8.83
CA GLU A 248 22.49 6.27 9.43
C GLU A 248 23.55 7.26 9.91
N ASN A 249 23.93 8.22 9.04
CA ASN A 249 24.93 9.24 9.33
C ASN A 249 24.56 10.14 10.53
N ILE A 250 23.27 10.34 10.82
CA ILE A 250 22.81 11.16 11.96
C ILE A 250 22.59 10.28 13.19
N PHE A 251 21.83 9.20 13.05
CA PHE A 251 21.37 8.38 14.18
C PHE A 251 22.49 7.52 14.80
N ALA A 252 23.51 7.13 14.04
CA ALA A 252 24.64 6.37 14.57
C ALA A 252 25.62 7.20 15.42
N GLN A 253 25.55 8.55 15.38
CA GLN A 253 26.46 9.43 16.14
C GLN A 253 26.29 9.29 17.67
N GLY A 254 25.15 8.76 18.15
CA GLY A 254 24.90 8.47 19.56
C GLY A 254 25.43 7.11 20.05
N VAL A 255 26.08 6.29 19.20
CA VAL A 255 26.54 4.95 19.61
C VAL A 255 27.82 5.06 20.45
N GLY A 256 27.68 4.95 21.77
CA GLY A 256 28.79 4.91 22.73
C GLY A 256 29.16 6.26 23.36
N SER A 257 28.46 7.35 23.02
CA SER A 257 28.53 8.63 23.74
C SER A 257 27.31 8.82 24.64
N LEU A 258 27.46 9.59 25.72
CA LEU A 258 26.35 10.02 26.59
C LEU A 258 25.63 11.27 26.04
N GLU A 259 26.22 11.93 25.04
CA GLU A 259 25.64 13.11 24.40
C GLU A 259 24.62 12.71 23.32
N HIS A 260 23.35 12.64 23.73
CA HIS A 260 22.24 12.50 22.80
C HIS A 260 22.08 13.75 21.93
N ILE A 261 22.11 13.59 20.61
CA ILE A 261 21.71 14.64 19.65
C ILE A 261 20.24 14.97 19.90
N LYS A 262 19.95 16.23 20.23
CA LYS A 262 18.61 16.73 20.58
C LYS A 262 17.75 17.09 19.35
N TRP A 263 17.98 16.44 18.22
CA TRP A 263 17.27 16.69 16.97
C TRP A 263 16.19 15.63 16.74
N ASP A 264 14.98 16.04 16.38
CA ASP A 264 13.91 15.11 16.04
C ASP A 264 14.04 14.58 14.60
N GLY A 265 14.50 13.32 14.49
CA GLY A 265 14.54 12.56 13.25
C GLY A 265 13.22 11.97 12.79
N THR A 266 12.11 12.12 13.52
CA THR A 266 10.82 11.50 13.19
C THR A 266 10.30 11.88 11.79
N PRO A 267 10.39 13.14 11.32
CA PRO A 267 10.05 13.50 9.94
C PRO A 267 10.90 12.77 8.88
N LEU A 268 12.17 12.42 9.19
CA LEU A 268 13.04 11.66 8.27
C LEU A 268 12.61 10.19 8.20
N CYS A 269 12.23 9.60 9.34
CA CYS A 269 11.60 8.27 9.38
C CYS A 269 10.30 8.25 8.56
N TYR A 270 9.48 9.31 8.60
CA TYR A 270 8.29 9.43 7.74
C TYR A 270 8.65 9.55 6.25
N CYS A 271 9.67 10.31 5.86
CA CYS A 271 10.13 10.35 4.45
C CYS A 271 10.52 8.96 3.93
N ILE A 272 11.27 8.19 4.74
CA ILE A 272 11.67 6.81 4.45
C ILE A 272 10.43 5.90 4.34
N GLN A 273 9.50 6.00 5.29
CA GLN A 273 8.23 5.26 5.32
C GLN A 273 7.38 5.51 4.06
N HIS A 274 7.17 6.77 3.65
CA HIS A 274 6.33 7.10 2.49
C HIS A 274 6.96 6.62 1.18
N LEU A 275 8.28 6.73 1.00
CA LEU A 275 8.97 6.19 -0.17
C LEU A 275 8.88 4.66 -0.24
N ALA A 276 9.21 3.97 0.85
CA ALA A 276 9.20 2.51 0.89
C ALA A 276 7.78 1.92 0.78
N GLY A 277 6.79 2.57 1.40
CA GLY A 277 5.38 2.17 1.29
C GLY A 277 4.82 2.29 -0.14
N HIS A 278 5.39 3.19 -0.94
CA HIS A 278 5.14 3.27 -2.38
C HIS A 278 5.93 2.21 -3.16
N SER A 279 7.26 2.15 -3.01
CA SER A 279 8.12 1.13 -3.63
C SER A 279 9.40 0.89 -2.82
N LEU A 280 9.69 -0.38 -2.54
CA LEU A 280 10.85 -0.84 -1.77
C LEU A 280 11.55 -1.97 -2.52
N SER A 281 12.82 -1.81 -2.93
CA SER A 281 13.57 -2.92 -3.54
C SER A 281 14.23 -3.81 -2.48
N VAL A 282 14.65 -5.02 -2.89
CA VAL A 282 15.45 -5.94 -2.06
C VAL A 282 16.77 -5.30 -1.60
N ILE A 283 17.36 -4.39 -2.40
CA ILE A 283 18.60 -3.69 -2.06
C ILE A 283 18.34 -2.61 -1.00
N ASP A 284 17.21 -1.91 -1.09
CA ASP A 284 16.78 -0.90 -0.12
C ASP A 284 16.42 -1.54 1.22
N LEU A 285 15.69 -2.66 1.20
CA LEU A 285 15.33 -3.41 2.39
C LEU A 285 16.57 -4.00 3.09
N ARG A 286 17.53 -4.56 2.33
CA ARG A 286 18.84 -4.96 2.87
C ARG A 286 19.60 -3.78 3.49
N ARG A 287 19.54 -2.57 2.88
CA ARG A 287 20.17 -1.39 3.46
C ARG A 287 19.46 -0.96 4.74
N TRP A 288 18.14 -0.95 4.76
CA TRP A 288 17.36 -0.56 5.94
C TRP A 288 17.66 -1.46 7.15
N PHE A 289 17.78 -2.78 6.95
CA PHE A 289 18.25 -3.69 7.99
C PHE A 289 19.65 -3.33 8.50
N GLN A 290 20.60 -3.04 7.61
CA GLN A 290 21.96 -2.59 8.00
C GLN A 290 21.92 -1.28 8.84
N VAL A 291 21.06 -0.32 8.48
CA VAL A 291 20.90 0.92 9.26
C VAL A 291 20.35 0.61 10.65
N ILE A 292 19.26 -0.17 10.74
CA ILE A 292 18.66 -0.58 12.02
C ILE A 292 19.69 -1.30 12.91
N THR A 293 20.49 -2.22 12.36
CA THR A 293 21.58 -2.89 13.10
C THR A 293 22.66 -1.91 13.58
N ARG A 294 23.01 -0.88 12.79
CA ARG A 294 24.01 0.14 13.17
C ARG A 294 23.49 1.15 14.18
N THR A 295 22.18 1.41 14.20
CA THR A 295 21.50 2.29 15.16
C THR A 295 20.91 1.54 16.35
N LEU A 296 21.18 0.23 16.50
CA LEU A 296 20.40 -0.69 17.34
C LEU A 296 20.29 -0.22 18.80
N THR A 297 21.41 0.19 19.40
CA THR A 297 21.44 0.68 20.80
C THR A 297 20.98 2.15 20.95
N THR A 298 20.24 2.70 19.99
CA THR A 298 19.71 4.07 20.03
C THR A 298 18.19 4.08 19.92
N ILE A 299 17.56 5.18 20.36
CA ILE A 299 16.11 5.39 20.23
C ILE A 299 15.60 5.29 18.79
N TRP A 300 16.46 5.44 17.78
CA TRP A 300 16.08 5.47 16.37
C TRP A 300 15.84 4.09 15.75
N ALA A 301 16.39 3.01 16.32
CA ALA A 301 16.15 1.67 15.78
C ALA A 301 14.66 1.24 15.88
N PRO A 302 13.97 1.41 17.03
CA PRO A 302 12.52 1.23 17.11
C PRO A 302 11.75 2.12 16.13
N HIS A 303 12.08 3.41 16.01
CA HIS A 303 11.42 4.33 15.08
C HIS A 303 11.58 3.90 13.61
N LEU A 304 12.77 3.45 13.20
CA LEU A 304 13.03 2.91 11.86
C LEU A 304 12.30 1.59 11.60
N MET A 305 12.16 0.72 12.61
CA MET A 305 11.39 -0.52 12.49
C MET A 305 9.88 -0.26 12.43
N ILE A 306 9.36 0.69 13.20
CA ILE A 306 7.96 1.13 13.13
C ILE A 306 7.67 1.78 11.76
N ALA A 307 8.60 2.58 11.23
CA ALA A 307 8.50 3.12 9.87
C ALA A 307 8.45 2.02 8.80
N LEU A 308 9.16 0.90 8.98
CA LEU A 308 9.04 -0.29 8.12
C LEU A 308 7.68 -0.99 8.30
N GLU A 309 7.19 -1.14 9.54
CA GLU A 309 5.86 -1.69 9.83
C GLU A 309 4.74 -0.87 9.14
N LYS A 310 4.83 0.46 9.18
CA LYS A 310 3.88 1.37 8.52
C LYS A 310 4.04 1.38 6.99
N ALA A 311 5.25 1.21 6.46
CA ALA A 311 5.47 1.04 5.02
C ALA A 311 4.85 -0.27 4.51
N VAL A 312 5.05 -1.38 5.23
CA VAL A 312 4.49 -2.70 4.88
C VAL A 312 2.96 -2.71 4.97
N SER A 313 2.39 -2.11 6.02
CA SER A 313 0.93 -2.02 6.24
C SER A 313 0.21 -0.89 5.45
N GLY A 314 0.95 -0.07 4.70
CA GLY A 314 0.45 1.14 4.05
C GLY A 314 -0.72 0.92 3.08
N ARG A 315 -1.52 1.97 2.83
CA ARG A 315 -2.67 1.86 1.90
C ARG A 315 -2.23 1.65 0.45
N GLU A 316 -1.09 2.21 0.05
CA GLU A 316 -0.50 2.03 -1.29
C GLU A 316 0.00 0.61 -1.57
N SER A 317 0.51 -0.11 -0.54
CA SER A 317 1.12 -1.44 -0.73
C SER A 317 0.13 -2.53 -1.16
N ARG A 318 -1.18 -2.24 -1.12
CA ARG A 318 -2.27 -3.10 -1.59
C ARG A 318 -2.63 -2.91 -3.06
N GLY A 319 -2.13 -1.87 -3.71
CA GLY A 319 -2.44 -1.56 -5.10
C GLY A 319 -1.76 -2.49 -6.11
N PRO A 320 -2.07 -2.31 -7.41
CA PRO A 320 -1.33 -2.94 -8.48
C PRO A 320 0.15 -2.50 -8.47
N ALA A 321 1.07 -3.40 -8.78
CA ALA A 321 2.50 -3.15 -8.90
C ALA A 321 2.85 -2.29 -10.13
N ARG A 322 1.94 -2.19 -11.10
CA ARG A 322 2.05 -1.31 -12.28
C ARG A 322 0.73 -0.63 -12.60
N THR A 323 0.79 0.66 -12.90
CA THR A 323 -0.38 1.54 -13.05
C THR A 323 -0.09 2.65 -14.06
N PHE A 324 -1.14 3.19 -14.68
CA PHE A 324 -1.12 4.43 -15.44
C PHE A 324 -1.21 5.62 -14.48
N GLU A 325 -0.26 6.55 -14.53
CA GLU A 325 -0.29 7.80 -13.74
C GLU A 325 -0.94 8.93 -14.57
N PHE A 326 -1.97 9.57 -14.01
CA PHE A 326 -2.67 10.72 -14.60
C PHE A 326 -2.39 12.00 -13.79
N ASP A 327 -2.05 13.07 -14.50
CA ASP A 327 -1.46 14.33 -14.00
C ASP A 327 -2.47 15.36 -13.43
N GLY A 328 -3.78 15.18 -13.60
CA GLY A 328 -4.77 16.20 -13.26
C GLY A 328 -4.76 17.47 -14.13
N GLU A 329 -4.01 17.52 -15.24
CA GLU A 329 -3.89 18.68 -16.12
C GLU A 329 -4.13 18.39 -17.61
N SER A 330 -3.53 17.33 -18.16
CA SER A 330 -3.45 17.09 -19.61
C SER A 330 -3.58 15.61 -20.02
N SER A 331 -3.32 14.70 -19.08
CA SER A 331 -3.24 13.25 -19.27
C SER A 331 -4.56 12.61 -19.71
N GLY A 332 -4.44 11.45 -20.36
CA GLY A 332 -5.59 10.66 -20.82
C GLY A 332 -5.17 9.48 -21.69
N LEU A 333 -6.03 8.47 -21.81
CA LEU A 333 -5.90 7.41 -22.82
C LEU A 333 -7.07 7.50 -23.81
N LEU A 334 -6.77 7.61 -25.11
CA LEU A 334 -7.74 7.63 -26.20
C LEU A 334 -7.76 6.29 -26.93
N GLY A 335 -8.72 5.44 -26.62
CA GLY A 335 -8.99 4.19 -27.33
C GLY A 335 -9.61 4.41 -28.73
N PRO A 336 -9.71 3.35 -29.54
CA PRO A 336 -10.33 3.41 -30.86
C PRO A 336 -11.85 3.59 -30.78
N GLY A 337 -12.45 4.02 -31.89
CA GLY A 337 -13.90 3.99 -32.08
C GLY A 337 -14.44 2.58 -32.32
N GLU A 338 -15.74 2.40 -32.12
CA GLU A 338 -16.47 1.13 -32.29
C GLU A 338 -17.77 1.38 -33.06
N SER A 339 -17.96 0.62 -34.14
CA SER A 339 -19.10 0.73 -35.06
C SER A 339 -20.40 0.19 -34.48
N ARG A 340 -20.31 -0.77 -33.54
CA ARG A 340 -21.45 -1.42 -32.86
C ARG A 340 -21.90 -0.72 -31.57
N TRP A 341 -21.43 0.50 -31.32
CA TRP A 341 -21.84 1.27 -30.15
C TRP A 341 -23.17 2.02 -30.41
N PRO A 342 -24.12 2.04 -29.45
CA PRO A 342 -24.09 1.37 -28.15
C PRO A 342 -24.39 -0.13 -28.27
N PHE A 343 -23.71 -0.94 -27.47
CA PHE A 343 -23.87 -2.40 -27.49
C PHE A 343 -25.29 -2.82 -27.08
N THR A 344 -25.82 -3.87 -27.73
CA THR A 344 -27.22 -4.29 -27.62
C THR A 344 -27.64 -4.78 -26.23
N ASN A 345 -26.69 -5.39 -25.50
CA ASN A 345 -26.93 -6.07 -24.24
C ASN A 345 -26.67 -5.15 -23.02
N GLY A 346 -26.10 -3.97 -23.25
CA GLY A 346 -25.49 -3.13 -22.21
C GLY A 346 -23.96 -3.17 -22.28
N PHE A 347 -23.27 -2.75 -21.23
CA PHE A 347 -21.79 -2.78 -21.17
C PHE A 347 -21.30 -2.83 -19.72
N SER A 348 -20.05 -3.24 -19.51
CA SER A 348 -19.37 -3.06 -18.23
C SER A 348 -17.99 -2.40 -18.40
N PHE A 349 -17.59 -1.62 -17.41
CA PHE A 349 -16.26 -1.04 -17.24
C PHE A 349 -15.73 -1.47 -15.87
N ALA A 350 -14.48 -1.90 -15.78
CA ALA A 350 -13.87 -2.25 -14.50
C ALA A 350 -12.39 -1.86 -14.45
N THR A 351 -11.95 -1.31 -13.31
CA THR A 351 -10.52 -0.99 -13.09
C THR A 351 -10.19 -0.77 -11.61
N TRP A 352 -8.90 -0.88 -11.29
CA TRP A 352 -8.33 -0.40 -10.04
C TRP A 352 -8.04 1.10 -10.14
N ILE A 353 -8.28 1.87 -9.08
CA ILE A 353 -8.04 3.31 -9.03
C ILE A 353 -7.58 3.78 -7.64
N TYR A 354 -6.68 4.76 -7.62
CA TYR A 354 -6.23 5.51 -6.45
C TYR A 354 -6.28 7.00 -6.80
N ILE A 355 -7.17 7.75 -6.15
CA ILE A 355 -7.43 9.16 -6.48
C ILE A 355 -6.62 10.05 -5.56
N GLU A 356 -5.81 10.95 -6.12
CA GLU A 356 -5.02 11.91 -5.34
C GLU A 356 -5.93 13.03 -4.79
N SER A 357 -6.74 13.62 -5.67
CA SER A 357 -7.73 14.62 -5.29
C SER A 357 -8.84 14.76 -6.31
N PHE A 358 -10.02 15.14 -5.81
CA PHE A 358 -11.20 15.47 -6.59
C PHE A 358 -11.19 16.93 -7.11
N ALA A 359 -10.25 17.75 -6.61
CA ALA A 359 -10.18 19.21 -6.74
C ALA A 359 -11.35 19.99 -6.06
N ASP A 360 -11.19 21.30 -5.92
CA ASP A 360 -12.18 22.23 -5.34
C ASP A 360 -12.61 21.89 -3.90
N THR A 361 -11.65 21.60 -3.00
CA THR A 361 -11.90 21.25 -1.58
C THR A 361 -12.86 22.21 -0.85
N LEU A 362 -12.74 23.51 -1.08
CA LEU A 362 -13.59 24.53 -0.45
C LEU A 362 -15.06 24.48 -0.91
N ASN A 363 -15.32 24.17 -2.19
CA ASN A 363 -16.68 23.95 -2.71
C ASN A 363 -17.19 22.53 -2.35
N THR A 364 -16.28 21.57 -2.26
CA THR A 364 -16.54 20.16 -1.92
C THR A 364 -17.18 20.03 -0.55
N ALA A 365 -16.72 20.76 0.47
CA ALA A 365 -17.35 20.74 1.80
C ALA A 365 -18.84 21.15 1.75
N THR A 366 -19.17 22.23 1.03
CA THR A 366 -20.57 22.69 0.88
C THR A 366 -21.42 21.73 0.04
N ALA A 367 -20.86 21.18 -1.05
CA ALA A 367 -21.55 20.20 -1.88
C ALA A 367 -21.80 18.87 -1.15
N ALA A 368 -20.81 18.37 -0.41
CA ALA A 368 -20.93 17.17 0.41
C ALA A 368 -21.92 17.38 1.56
N ALA A 369 -21.92 18.55 2.21
CA ALA A 369 -22.92 18.91 3.22
C ALA A 369 -24.35 18.97 2.64
N ALA A 370 -24.52 19.52 1.42
CA ALA A 370 -25.81 19.53 0.74
C ALA A 370 -26.30 18.12 0.35
N ILE A 371 -25.40 17.24 -0.12
CA ILE A 371 -25.69 15.83 -0.42
C ILE A 371 -26.03 15.06 0.87
N ALA A 372 -25.28 15.27 1.95
CA ALA A 372 -25.55 14.66 3.26
C ALA A 372 -26.89 15.14 3.86
N ALA A 373 -27.20 16.43 3.77
CA ALA A 373 -28.48 16.99 4.19
C ALA A 373 -29.65 16.43 3.35
N ALA A 374 -29.48 16.29 2.03
CA ALA A 374 -30.46 15.65 1.15
C ALA A 374 -30.63 14.15 1.44
N ALA A 375 -29.57 13.46 1.87
CA ALA A 375 -29.63 12.08 2.32
C ALA A 375 -30.32 11.94 3.69
N ALA A 376 -30.09 12.88 4.62
CA ALA A 376 -30.78 12.95 5.91
C ALA A 376 -32.27 13.31 5.77
N ALA A 377 -32.65 14.08 4.75
CA ALA A 377 -34.04 14.44 4.43
C ALA A 377 -34.91 13.24 3.96
N LYS A 378 -34.36 12.03 3.84
CA LYS A 378 -35.07 10.79 3.42
C LYS A 378 -36.25 10.35 4.30
N SER A 379 -36.56 11.07 5.39
CA SER A 379 -37.80 10.87 6.16
C SER A 379 -39.06 11.40 5.44
N GLY A 380 -38.94 12.33 4.47
CA GLY A 380 -40.06 13.16 4.01
C GLY A 380 -40.30 13.26 2.49
N LYS A 381 -40.82 12.19 1.85
CA LYS A 381 -41.65 12.23 0.62
C LYS A 381 -41.19 13.10 -0.57
N SER A 382 -39.89 13.30 -0.79
CA SER A 382 -39.35 13.78 -2.06
C SER A 382 -38.16 12.92 -2.48
N SER A 383 -37.90 12.79 -3.79
CA SER A 383 -36.90 11.85 -4.29
C SER A 383 -35.49 12.43 -4.20
N ALA A 384 -34.53 11.62 -3.71
CA ALA A 384 -33.11 12.00 -3.66
C ALA A 384 -32.56 12.39 -5.06
N MET A 385 -33.11 11.78 -6.11
CA MET A 385 -32.80 12.08 -7.51
C MET A 385 -33.15 13.52 -7.91
N SER A 386 -34.20 14.11 -7.33
CA SER A 386 -34.55 15.53 -7.56
C SER A 386 -33.55 16.48 -6.91
N ALA A 387 -33.06 16.16 -5.70
CA ALA A 387 -32.06 16.97 -5.02
C ALA A 387 -30.68 16.87 -5.70
N ALA A 388 -30.27 15.66 -6.10
CA ALA A 388 -29.03 15.44 -6.86
C ALA A 388 -29.07 16.12 -8.23
N ALA A 389 -30.20 16.07 -8.95
CA ALA A 389 -30.38 16.79 -10.21
C ALA A 389 -30.34 18.32 -10.02
N ALA A 390 -30.86 18.86 -8.92
CA ALA A 390 -30.75 20.28 -8.59
C ALA A 390 -29.30 20.70 -8.29
N ALA A 391 -28.55 19.88 -7.54
CA ALA A 391 -27.11 20.09 -7.31
C ALA A 391 -26.31 20.06 -8.63
N SER A 392 -26.58 19.09 -9.51
CA SER A 392 -25.98 19.03 -10.86
C SER A 392 -26.37 20.20 -11.76
N ALA A 393 -27.59 20.75 -11.63
CA ALA A 393 -28.02 21.93 -12.36
C ALA A 393 -27.29 23.21 -11.90
N LEU A 394 -27.01 23.34 -10.60
CA LEU A 394 -26.16 24.38 -10.02
C LEU A 394 -24.69 24.22 -10.43
N ALA A 395 -24.14 23.01 -10.30
CA ALA A 395 -22.77 22.71 -10.72
C ALA A 395 -22.55 22.94 -12.23
N GLY A 396 -23.57 22.70 -13.06
CA GLY A 396 -23.57 23.01 -14.49
C GLY A 396 -23.56 24.50 -14.87
N GLN A 397 -23.70 25.41 -13.89
CA GLN A 397 -23.56 26.87 -14.09
C GLN A 397 -22.21 27.41 -13.58
N GLY A 398 -21.44 26.62 -12.82
CA GLY A 398 -20.13 27.01 -12.28
C GLY A 398 -18.95 26.45 -13.09
N THR A 399 -17.75 27.00 -12.86
CA THR A 399 -16.49 26.55 -13.46
C THR A 399 -15.84 25.39 -12.70
N ALA A 400 -16.65 24.50 -12.11
CA ALA A 400 -16.18 23.43 -11.23
C ALA A 400 -15.40 22.36 -12.01
N HIS A 401 -14.33 21.84 -11.39
CA HIS A 401 -13.61 20.68 -11.90
C HIS A 401 -14.45 19.40 -11.66
N MET A 402 -14.43 18.46 -12.60
CA MET A 402 -15.24 17.22 -12.55
C MET A 402 -14.43 16.03 -13.09
N PRO A 403 -13.44 15.52 -12.33
CA PRO A 403 -12.44 14.56 -12.84
C PRO A 403 -13.07 13.34 -13.54
N CYS A 404 -12.73 13.12 -14.81
CA CYS A 404 -13.39 12.13 -15.64
C CYS A 404 -12.70 10.76 -15.56
N LEU A 405 -13.46 9.74 -15.15
CA LEU A 405 -13.01 8.34 -15.13
C LEU A 405 -12.99 7.76 -16.55
N PHE A 406 -14.10 7.90 -17.29
CA PHE A 406 -14.17 7.61 -18.72
C PHE A 406 -15.26 8.43 -19.43
N SER A 407 -15.08 8.62 -20.74
CA SER A 407 -16.04 9.30 -21.62
C SER A 407 -16.15 8.53 -22.93
N PHE A 408 -17.32 7.91 -23.16
CA PHE A 408 -17.61 7.07 -24.32
C PHE A 408 -18.66 7.77 -25.21
N LEU A 409 -18.19 8.61 -26.14
CA LEU A 409 -19.03 9.50 -26.94
C LEU A 409 -18.98 9.23 -28.45
N SER A 410 -20.12 9.37 -29.12
CA SER A 410 -20.23 9.51 -30.57
C SER A 410 -19.71 10.87 -31.05
N ALA A 411 -19.49 11.01 -32.35
CA ALA A 411 -19.02 12.25 -32.99
C ALA A 411 -19.97 13.46 -32.85
N ASP A 412 -21.17 13.29 -32.27
CA ASP A 412 -22.09 14.37 -31.91
C ASP A 412 -22.33 14.49 -30.39
N ASN A 413 -21.34 14.09 -29.58
CA ASN A 413 -21.30 14.18 -28.11
C ASN A 413 -22.50 13.50 -27.43
N LYS A 414 -22.98 12.37 -27.99
CA LYS A 414 -23.99 11.50 -27.35
C LYS A 414 -23.30 10.23 -26.88
N GLY A 415 -23.66 9.75 -25.71
CA GLY A 415 -22.87 8.72 -25.05
C GLY A 415 -23.05 8.79 -23.56
N ILE A 416 -22.06 8.24 -22.86
CA ILE A 416 -22.03 8.14 -21.41
C ILE A 416 -20.67 8.62 -20.90
N GLU A 417 -20.69 9.46 -19.86
CA GLU A 417 -19.50 9.96 -19.17
C GLU A 417 -19.61 9.59 -17.70
N ALA A 418 -18.56 8.97 -17.15
CA ALA A 418 -18.40 8.75 -15.72
C ALA A 418 -17.36 9.74 -15.18
N TYR A 419 -17.73 10.51 -14.17
CA TYR A 419 -16.87 11.51 -13.56
C TYR A 419 -17.15 11.68 -12.07
N PHE A 420 -16.17 12.19 -11.32
CA PHE A 420 -16.34 12.50 -9.92
C PHE A 420 -16.87 13.92 -9.74
N HIS A 421 -17.80 14.11 -8.81
CA HIS A 421 -18.27 15.41 -8.35
C HIS A 421 -18.12 15.45 -6.83
N ALA A 422 -17.12 16.19 -6.36
CA ALA A 422 -16.50 15.93 -5.06
C ALA A 422 -16.15 14.42 -4.95
N GLN A 423 -16.27 13.84 -3.75
CA GLN A 423 -16.02 12.43 -3.44
C GLN A 423 -17.02 11.40 -4.03
N PHE A 424 -17.99 11.82 -4.86
CA PHE A 424 -19.07 10.95 -5.35
C PHE A 424 -18.96 10.70 -6.85
N LEU A 425 -19.17 9.45 -7.28
CA LEU A 425 -19.18 9.06 -8.69
C LEU A 425 -20.54 9.40 -9.32
N VAL A 426 -20.49 10.12 -10.43
CA VAL A 426 -21.64 10.57 -11.22
C VAL A 426 -21.53 9.98 -12.62
N VAL A 427 -22.66 9.53 -13.17
CA VAL A 427 -22.75 9.02 -14.54
C VAL A 427 -23.79 9.82 -15.30
N GLU A 428 -23.35 10.51 -16.35
CA GLU A 428 -24.17 11.41 -17.17
C GLU A 428 -24.31 10.84 -18.59
N SER A 429 -25.47 11.00 -19.22
CA SER A 429 -25.68 10.62 -20.62
C SER A 429 -26.43 11.69 -21.42
N GLY A 430 -25.96 11.93 -22.64
CA GLY A 430 -26.35 13.07 -23.48
C GLY A 430 -27.32 12.69 -24.62
N SER A 431 -28.44 13.42 -24.73
CA SER A 431 -29.43 13.22 -25.80
C SER A 431 -29.54 14.41 -26.76
N ALA A 432 -30.02 14.15 -27.98
CA ALA A 432 -30.02 15.07 -29.13
C ALA A 432 -30.80 16.41 -28.93
N LYS A 433 -31.60 16.53 -27.86
CA LYS A 433 -32.36 17.75 -27.52
C LYS A 433 -31.76 18.54 -26.35
N GLY A 434 -30.52 18.26 -25.94
CA GLY A 434 -29.87 18.91 -24.79
C GLY A 434 -30.36 18.43 -23.42
N LYS A 435 -31.40 17.59 -23.35
CA LYS A 435 -31.78 16.89 -22.11
C LYS A 435 -30.70 15.85 -21.78
N LYS A 436 -29.96 16.10 -20.70
CA LYS A 436 -29.04 15.15 -20.06
C LYS A 436 -29.81 14.31 -19.04
N THR A 437 -29.39 13.07 -18.82
CA THR A 437 -29.78 12.26 -17.64
C THR A 437 -28.53 11.97 -16.82
N SER A 438 -28.62 12.14 -15.50
CA SER A 438 -27.50 12.06 -14.57
C SER A 438 -27.87 11.22 -13.35
N LEU A 439 -27.12 10.16 -13.08
CA LEU A 439 -27.22 9.38 -11.86
C LEU A 439 -26.05 9.72 -10.93
N HIS A 440 -26.33 9.81 -9.63
CA HIS A 440 -25.33 9.97 -8.58
C HIS A 440 -25.38 8.74 -7.67
N PHE A 441 -24.26 8.07 -7.48
CA PHE A 441 -24.13 7.01 -6.48
C PHE A 441 -23.82 7.59 -5.10
N THR A 442 -24.20 6.91 -4.02
CA THR A 442 -24.01 7.44 -2.65
C THR A 442 -22.70 7.01 -1.99
N HIS A 443 -21.85 6.23 -2.66
CA HIS A 443 -20.51 5.89 -2.17
C HIS A 443 -19.60 7.12 -2.12
N ALA A 444 -19.06 7.41 -0.94
CA ALA A 444 -18.08 8.47 -0.71
C ALA A 444 -16.66 7.90 -0.82
N PHE A 445 -16.01 8.14 -1.96
CA PHE A 445 -14.63 7.72 -2.21
C PHE A 445 -13.65 8.60 -1.44
N LYS A 446 -12.74 7.99 -0.68
CA LYS A 446 -11.66 8.72 0.00
C LYS A 446 -10.49 8.94 -0.95
N PRO A 447 -9.83 10.11 -0.92
CA PRO A 447 -8.55 10.28 -1.61
C PRO A 447 -7.48 9.37 -0.96
N GLN A 448 -6.38 9.19 -1.67
CA GLN A 448 -5.20 8.43 -1.23
C GLN A 448 -5.49 7.00 -0.73
N CYS A 449 -6.51 6.37 -1.33
CA CYS A 449 -6.95 5.01 -1.06
C CYS A 449 -7.12 4.23 -2.37
N TRP A 450 -6.69 2.96 -2.39
CA TRP A 450 -7.00 2.04 -3.49
C TRP A 450 -8.43 1.51 -3.41
N TYR A 451 -9.11 1.52 -4.55
CA TYR A 451 -10.41 0.89 -4.76
C TYR A 451 -10.39 0.10 -6.07
N PHE A 452 -11.19 -0.96 -6.16
CA PHE A 452 -11.62 -1.52 -7.44
C PHE A 452 -13.04 -1.03 -7.77
N ILE A 453 -13.19 -0.29 -8.87
CA ILE A 453 -14.49 0.21 -9.35
C ILE A 453 -14.96 -0.63 -10.53
N GLY A 454 -16.17 -1.16 -10.42
CA GLY A 454 -16.94 -1.69 -11.56
C GLY A 454 -18.18 -0.86 -11.82
N LEU A 455 -18.42 -0.46 -13.07
CA LEU A 455 -19.70 0.07 -13.54
C LEU A 455 -20.30 -0.90 -14.55
N GLU A 456 -21.56 -1.29 -14.35
CA GLU A 456 -22.29 -2.20 -15.25
C GLU A 456 -23.64 -1.58 -15.63
N TYR A 457 -23.87 -1.39 -16.93
CA TYR A 457 -25.17 -1.00 -17.48
C TYR A 457 -25.86 -2.22 -18.10
N VAL A 458 -27.01 -2.61 -17.55
CA VAL A 458 -27.80 -3.78 -17.97
C VAL A 458 -29.00 -3.31 -18.78
N CYS A 459 -29.06 -3.67 -20.07
CA CYS A 459 -30.20 -3.35 -20.92
C CYS A 459 -31.23 -4.49 -20.91
N ARG A 460 -32.32 -4.36 -20.14
CA ARG A 460 -33.43 -5.34 -20.16
C ARG A 460 -34.48 -4.96 -21.19
N GLN A 461 -34.51 -5.69 -22.30
CA GLN A 461 -35.59 -5.56 -23.30
C GLN A 461 -36.82 -6.33 -22.84
N GLY A 462 -37.77 -5.64 -22.18
CA GLY A 462 -39.01 -6.25 -21.71
C GLY A 462 -39.98 -6.60 -22.84
N ILE A 463 -40.54 -7.81 -22.78
CA ILE A 463 -41.52 -8.34 -23.77
C ILE A 463 -42.79 -7.46 -23.86
N ILE A 464 -43.09 -6.68 -22.81
CA ILE A 464 -44.30 -5.83 -22.70
C ILE A 464 -43.91 -4.34 -22.56
N GLY A 465 -43.06 -3.84 -23.45
CA GLY A 465 -42.94 -2.42 -23.79
C GLY A 465 -42.29 -1.47 -22.77
N LYS A 466 -42.03 -1.90 -21.54
CA LYS A 466 -41.13 -1.21 -20.60
C LYS A 466 -39.74 -1.86 -20.64
N ALA A 467 -38.70 -1.03 -20.65
CA ALA A 467 -37.31 -1.45 -20.59
C ALA A 467 -36.74 -1.08 -19.22
N ASP A 468 -36.77 -2.04 -18.29
CA ASP A 468 -36.25 -1.87 -16.92
C ASP A 468 -34.72 -2.00 -16.92
N SER A 469 -34.06 -1.05 -17.58
CA SER A 469 -32.60 -0.96 -17.66
C SER A 469 -32.01 -0.43 -16.36
N GLU A 470 -30.95 -1.08 -15.88
CA GLU A 470 -30.28 -0.78 -14.62
C GLU A 470 -28.85 -0.27 -14.87
N LEU A 471 -28.38 0.65 -14.05
CA LEU A 471 -26.96 1.00 -13.93
C LEU A 471 -26.48 0.69 -12.51
N ARG A 472 -25.38 -0.05 -12.40
CA ARG A 472 -24.85 -0.65 -11.18
C ARG A 472 -23.45 -0.17 -10.87
N LEU A 473 -23.18 0.05 -9.59
CA LEU A 473 -21.85 0.34 -9.06
C LEU A 473 -21.38 -0.83 -8.19
N TYR A 474 -20.18 -1.30 -8.48
CA TYR A 474 -19.43 -2.29 -7.72
C TYR A 474 -18.21 -1.62 -7.09
N ILE A 475 -17.98 -1.92 -5.81
CA ILE A 475 -16.82 -1.48 -5.03
C ILE A 475 -16.13 -2.73 -4.49
N ASP A 476 -14.83 -2.87 -4.75
CA ASP A 476 -14.00 -3.99 -4.28
C ASP A 476 -14.62 -5.35 -4.61
N GLY A 477 -15.15 -5.45 -5.84
CA GLY A 477 -15.82 -6.63 -6.40
C GLY A 477 -17.29 -6.80 -5.98
N SER A 478 -17.73 -6.15 -4.91
CA SER A 478 -19.08 -6.29 -4.34
C SER A 478 -20.07 -5.29 -4.95
N LEU A 479 -21.30 -5.72 -5.23
CA LEU A 479 -22.37 -4.83 -5.70
C LEU A 479 -22.76 -3.88 -4.56
N TYR A 480 -22.59 -2.57 -4.78
CA TYR A 480 -22.89 -1.53 -3.79
C TYR A 480 -24.27 -0.91 -4.02
N GLU A 481 -24.57 -0.51 -5.27
CA GLU A 481 -25.84 0.12 -5.65
C GLU A 481 -26.30 -0.33 -7.05
N SER A 482 -27.63 -0.38 -7.26
CA SER A 482 -28.26 -0.51 -8.59
C SER A 482 -29.42 0.47 -8.68
N HIS A 483 -29.52 1.22 -9.78
CA HIS A 483 -30.60 2.18 -10.03
C HIS A 483 -31.15 2.04 -11.46
N PRO A 484 -32.46 2.29 -11.69
CA PRO A 484 -32.99 2.42 -13.04
C PRO A 484 -32.32 3.56 -13.81
N PHE A 485 -31.89 3.31 -15.05
CA PHE A 485 -31.20 4.30 -15.88
C PHE A 485 -31.62 4.19 -17.36
N GLU A 486 -32.33 5.20 -17.87
CA GLU A 486 -32.69 5.29 -19.29
C GLU A 486 -31.49 5.77 -20.12
N PHE A 487 -30.84 4.84 -20.82
CA PHE A 487 -29.79 5.16 -21.79
C PHE A 487 -30.40 5.75 -23.09
N PRO A 488 -29.91 6.89 -23.60
CA PRO A 488 -30.50 7.56 -24.76
C PRO A 488 -30.31 6.76 -26.05
N ARG A 489 -31.24 6.89 -27.00
CA ARG A 489 -31.11 6.27 -28.34
C ARG A 489 -30.02 6.96 -29.15
N ILE A 490 -28.81 6.42 -29.08
CA ILE A 490 -27.66 6.79 -29.92
C ILE A 490 -27.76 6.02 -31.24
N SER A 491 -27.52 6.71 -32.36
CA SER A 491 -27.59 6.16 -33.72
C SER A 491 -26.31 6.38 -34.53
N LYS A 492 -25.21 6.75 -33.85
CA LYS A 492 -23.89 6.95 -34.43
C LYS A 492 -22.85 6.13 -33.66
N PRO A 493 -21.81 5.63 -34.34
CA PRO A 493 -20.75 4.85 -33.70
C PRO A 493 -19.97 5.68 -32.67
N LEU A 494 -19.27 4.97 -31.79
CA LEU A 494 -18.34 5.55 -30.83
C LEU A 494 -17.19 6.21 -31.59
N ALA A 495 -16.94 7.48 -31.34
CA ALA A 495 -15.86 8.25 -31.96
C ALA A 495 -14.72 8.55 -30.97
N PHE A 496 -15.05 8.68 -29.69
CA PHE A 496 -14.12 8.97 -28.61
C PHE A 496 -14.32 7.96 -27.48
N SER A 497 -13.26 7.20 -27.19
CA SER A 497 -13.20 6.28 -26.05
C SER A 497 -12.10 6.77 -25.11
N CYS A 498 -12.40 7.79 -24.31
CA CYS A 498 -11.42 8.40 -23.41
C CYS A 498 -11.47 7.76 -22.02
N VAL A 499 -10.32 7.56 -21.39
CA VAL A 499 -10.15 7.14 -20.00
C VAL A 499 -9.21 8.12 -19.30
N GLY A 500 -9.54 8.49 -18.05
CA GLY A 500 -8.81 9.49 -17.26
C GLY A 500 -9.00 10.95 -17.71
N THR A 501 -9.81 11.22 -18.75
CA THR A 501 -10.12 12.58 -19.22
C THR A 501 -11.36 12.62 -20.13
N SER A 502 -11.90 13.82 -20.35
CA SER A 502 -12.91 14.08 -21.37
C SER A 502 -12.29 14.41 -22.75
N PRO A 503 -12.99 14.20 -23.88
CA PRO A 503 -12.43 14.36 -25.21
C PRO A 503 -11.90 15.78 -25.50
N PRO A 504 -10.72 15.94 -26.15
CA PRO A 504 -10.13 17.25 -26.42
C PRO A 504 -11.01 18.20 -27.26
N LEU A 505 -10.99 19.47 -26.90
CA LEU A 505 -11.77 20.55 -27.54
C LEU A 505 -11.54 20.67 -29.06
N ALA A 506 -10.33 20.34 -29.53
CA ALA A 506 -9.98 20.35 -30.95
C ALA A 506 -10.69 19.25 -31.77
N MET A 507 -11.10 18.15 -31.13
CA MET A 507 -11.76 17.01 -31.78
C MET A 507 -13.29 17.11 -31.70
N GLY A 508 -13.82 17.67 -30.61
CA GLY A 508 -15.25 17.88 -30.39
C GLY A 508 -15.73 19.27 -30.81
N GLY A 509 -15.91 19.52 -32.11
CA GLY A 509 -16.20 20.83 -32.73
C GLY A 509 -17.46 21.61 -32.29
N LEU A 510 -18.12 21.20 -31.20
CA LEU A 510 -19.25 21.90 -30.57
C LEU A 510 -19.08 22.11 -29.04
N GLN A 511 -17.98 21.67 -28.42
CA GLN A 511 -17.74 21.70 -26.96
C GLN A 511 -17.34 23.10 -26.42
N ARG A 512 -18.01 24.18 -26.85
CA ARG A 512 -17.59 25.58 -26.61
C ARG A 512 -17.59 26.08 -25.14
N ARG A 513 -17.83 25.24 -24.12
CA ARG A 513 -17.99 25.68 -22.70
C ARG A 513 -17.50 24.76 -21.56
N ARG A 514 -16.99 23.55 -21.80
CA ARG A 514 -16.36 22.74 -20.71
C ARG A 514 -14.83 22.75 -20.87
N ARG A 515 -14.11 22.90 -19.74
CA ARG A 515 -12.67 22.61 -19.65
C ARG A 515 -12.47 21.10 -19.86
N GLN A 516 -11.30 20.65 -20.32
CA GLN A 516 -10.95 19.24 -20.13
C GLN A 516 -11.00 18.92 -18.64
N CYS A 517 -11.48 17.72 -18.30
CA CYS A 517 -11.59 17.26 -16.92
C CYS A 517 -10.67 16.04 -16.73
N PRO A 518 -9.33 16.25 -16.77
CA PRO A 518 -8.37 15.21 -16.47
C PRO A 518 -8.56 14.70 -15.03
N LEU A 519 -8.14 13.46 -14.81
CA LEU A 519 -8.12 12.81 -13.51
C LEU A 519 -6.74 13.00 -12.87
N PHE A 520 -6.69 13.22 -11.56
CA PHE A 520 -5.44 13.15 -10.79
C PHE A 520 -5.46 11.85 -9.98
N ALA A 521 -4.89 10.79 -10.54
CA ALA A 521 -5.00 9.44 -10.01
C ALA A 521 -3.95 8.50 -10.62
N GLU A 522 -3.72 7.37 -9.94
CA GLU A 522 -3.28 6.15 -10.60
C GLU A 522 -4.48 5.29 -11.01
N ILE A 523 -4.40 4.62 -12.17
CA ILE A 523 -5.34 3.57 -12.61
C ILE A 523 -4.57 2.29 -12.94
N GLY A 524 -5.09 1.13 -12.54
CA GLY A 524 -4.56 -0.18 -12.92
C GLY A 524 -4.95 -0.62 -14.35
N PRO A 525 -5.08 -1.93 -14.59
CA PRO A 525 -5.61 -2.43 -15.87
C PRO A 525 -7.07 -2.00 -16.07
N VAL A 526 -7.39 -1.54 -17.28
CA VAL A 526 -8.72 -1.04 -17.66
C VAL A 526 -9.42 -2.06 -18.54
N TYR A 527 -10.51 -2.63 -18.02
CA TYR A 527 -11.35 -3.61 -18.71
C TYR A 527 -12.61 -2.94 -19.23
N ILE A 528 -12.94 -3.15 -20.51
CA ILE A 528 -14.19 -2.70 -21.14
C ILE A 528 -14.87 -3.90 -21.79
N PHE A 529 -16.11 -4.18 -21.41
CA PHE A 529 -16.91 -5.32 -21.87
C PHE A 529 -18.08 -4.86 -22.75
N LYS A 530 -18.42 -5.64 -23.77
CA LYS A 530 -19.53 -5.34 -24.71
C LYS A 530 -20.92 -5.73 -24.19
N GLU A 531 -20.98 -6.20 -22.94
CA GLU A 531 -22.19 -6.63 -22.23
C GLU A 531 -21.93 -6.72 -20.71
N PRO A 532 -22.98 -6.81 -19.88
CA PRO A 532 -22.87 -7.12 -18.45
C PRO A 532 -22.07 -8.40 -18.15
N ILE A 533 -21.38 -8.41 -17.02
CA ILE A 533 -20.60 -9.58 -16.55
C ILE A 533 -21.12 -10.17 -15.23
N GLY A 534 -21.94 -9.43 -14.49
CA GLY A 534 -22.54 -9.85 -13.24
C GLY A 534 -21.59 -9.87 -12.04
N PRO A 535 -22.14 -10.08 -10.83
CA PRO A 535 -21.40 -9.91 -9.57
C PRO A 535 -20.25 -10.90 -9.38
N GLU A 536 -20.41 -12.16 -9.80
CA GLU A 536 -19.40 -13.21 -9.58
C GLU A 536 -18.11 -12.93 -10.36
N ARG A 537 -18.23 -12.57 -11.65
CA ARG A 537 -17.08 -12.21 -12.49
C ARG A 537 -16.45 -10.89 -12.04
N MET A 538 -17.27 -9.91 -11.65
CA MET A 538 -16.76 -8.66 -11.08
C MET A 538 -15.95 -8.89 -9.79
N ALA A 539 -16.44 -9.76 -8.89
CA ALA A 539 -15.73 -10.15 -7.68
C ALA A 539 -14.43 -10.90 -7.97
N ARG A 540 -14.41 -11.82 -8.95
CA ARG A 540 -13.21 -12.57 -9.35
C ARG A 540 -12.15 -11.70 -10.06
N ILE A 541 -12.56 -10.69 -10.84
CA ILE A 541 -11.63 -9.69 -11.40
C ILE A 541 -11.02 -8.83 -10.28
N ALA A 542 -11.83 -8.44 -9.28
CA ALA A 542 -11.33 -7.70 -8.12
C ALA A 542 -10.34 -8.53 -7.29
N SER A 543 -10.72 -9.77 -6.90
CA SER A 543 -9.87 -10.62 -6.05
C SER A 543 -8.55 -11.05 -6.71
N ARG A 544 -8.49 -11.02 -8.05
CA ARG A 544 -7.25 -11.27 -8.82
C ARG A 544 -6.21 -10.15 -8.71
N GLY A 545 -6.60 -8.94 -8.29
CA GLY A 545 -5.73 -7.77 -8.29
C GLY A 545 -5.47 -7.20 -9.69
N GLY A 546 -4.53 -6.27 -9.80
CA GLY A 546 -4.19 -5.55 -11.03
C GLY A 546 -2.84 -5.91 -11.65
N ASP A 547 -2.17 -6.95 -11.13
CA ASP A 547 -0.79 -7.31 -11.54
C ASP A 547 -0.76 -8.30 -12.70
N MET A 548 -1.77 -9.17 -12.75
CA MET A 548 -1.90 -10.24 -13.71
C MET A 548 -2.42 -9.68 -15.04
N LEU A 549 -1.62 -9.85 -16.10
CA LEU A 549 -2.02 -9.63 -17.47
C LEU A 549 -2.80 -10.85 -17.97
N PRO A 550 -4.10 -10.71 -18.32
CA PRO A 550 -4.90 -11.78 -18.92
C PRO A 550 -4.28 -12.39 -20.16
N SER A 551 -4.50 -13.69 -20.34
CA SER A 551 -4.03 -14.48 -21.47
C SER A 551 -5.21 -15.21 -22.12
N PHE A 552 -5.27 -15.26 -23.44
CA PHE A 552 -6.42 -15.81 -24.16
C PHE A 552 -5.98 -16.79 -25.27
N GLY A 553 -6.66 -17.94 -25.37
CA GLY A 553 -6.38 -19.00 -26.35
C GLY A 553 -5.76 -20.27 -25.74
N ASN A 554 -5.43 -21.26 -26.56
CA ASN A 554 -5.10 -22.62 -26.12
C ASN A 554 -3.76 -22.77 -25.35
N GLY A 555 -2.99 -21.69 -25.20
CA GLY A 555 -1.79 -21.61 -24.36
C GLY A 555 -1.93 -20.61 -23.20
N ALA A 556 -3.14 -20.13 -22.93
CA ALA A 556 -3.45 -19.29 -21.78
C ALA A 556 -3.43 -20.09 -20.48
N GLY A 557 -2.90 -19.49 -19.42
CA GLY A 557 -2.67 -20.17 -18.15
C GLY A 557 -1.55 -21.23 -18.21
N LEU A 558 -0.44 -21.00 -17.50
CA LEU A 558 0.65 -21.96 -17.35
C LEU A 558 0.70 -22.51 -15.90
N PRO A 559 -0.29 -23.30 -15.43
CA PRO A 559 -0.31 -23.82 -14.06
C PRO A 559 0.84 -24.78 -13.75
N TRP A 560 1.61 -25.23 -14.75
CA TRP A 560 2.85 -26.00 -14.60
C TRP A 560 4.05 -25.18 -14.09
N LEU A 561 3.93 -23.86 -13.93
CA LEU A 561 4.90 -23.03 -13.21
C LEU A 561 4.57 -22.86 -11.71
N ALA A 562 3.49 -23.49 -11.23
CA ALA A 562 3.10 -23.41 -9.81
C ALA A 562 4.03 -24.24 -8.91
N THR A 563 4.50 -23.61 -7.83
CA THR A 563 5.43 -24.22 -6.85
C THR A 563 4.73 -24.93 -5.68
N ASN A 564 3.39 -24.93 -5.65
CA ASN A 564 2.51 -25.57 -4.67
C ASN A 564 1.04 -25.53 -5.14
N ASP A 565 0.19 -26.36 -4.53
CA ASP A 565 -1.25 -26.51 -4.83
C ASP A 565 -2.07 -25.21 -4.76
N HIS A 566 -1.72 -24.28 -3.87
CA HIS A 566 -2.45 -23.02 -3.72
C HIS A 566 -2.16 -22.04 -4.86
N VAL A 567 -0.89 -21.89 -5.24
CA VAL A 567 -0.48 -21.15 -6.45
C VAL A 567 -1.06 -21.82 -7.70
N GLN A 568 -1.09 -23.15 -7.75
CA GLN A 568 -1.70 -23.88 -8.86
C GLN A 568 -3.21 -23.59 -8.95
N ARG A 569 -3.91 -23.61 -7.81
CA ARG A 569 -5.35 -23.29 -7.74
C ARG A 569 -5.64 -21.86 -8.19
N MET A 570 -4.88 -20.86 -7.74
CA MET A 570 -5.04 -19.48 -8.20
C MET A 570 -4.77 -19.33 -9.71
N ALA A 571 -3.78 -20.04 -10.25
CA ALA A 571 -3.51 -20.06 -11.69
C ALA A 571 -4.69 -20.68 -12.47
N TRP A 572 -5.29 -21.77 -11.97
CA TRP A 572 -6.50 -22.37 -12.55
C TRP A 572 -7.72 -21.43 -12.46
N GLU A 573 -8.00 -20.84 -11.28
CA GLU A 573 -9.12 -19.91 -11.06
C GLU A 573 -9.05 -18.67 -11.97
N SER A 574 -7.82 -18.16 -12.21
CA SER A 574 -7.56 -17.05 -13.13
C SER A 574 -7.65 -17.47 -14.60
N CYS A 575 -7.17 -18.67 -14.96
CA CYS A 575 -7.31 -19.21 -16.32
C CYS A 575 -8.79 -19.47 -16.69
N LEU A 576 -9.59 -19.97 -15.74
CA LEU A 576 -11.03 -20.12 -15.88
C LEU A 576 -11.70 -18.75 -16.04
N LEU A 577 -11.28 -17.75 -15.26
CA LEU A 577 -11.79 -16.38 -15.39
C LEU A 577 -11.48 -15.78 -16.76
N ASP A 578 -10.25 -15.95 -17.28
CA ASP A 578 -9.87 -15.47 -18.62
C ASP A 578 -10.71 -16.12 -19.72
N ALA A 579 -10.97 -17.43 -19.64
CA ALA A 579 -11.86 -18.12 -20.57
C ALA A 579 -13.31 -17.60 -20.49
N GLU A 580 -13.82 -17.37 -19.28
CA GLU A 580 -15.18 -16.86 -19.05
C GLU A 580 -15.40 -15.41 -19.50
N ILE A 581 -14.40 -14.55 -19.37
CA ILE A 581 -14.50 -13.13 -19.74
C ILE A 581 -14.05 -12.84 -21.17
N GLY A 582 -13.27 -13.73 -21.80
CA GLY A 582 -12.75 -13.52 -23.15
C GLY A 582 -13.85 -13.23 -24.17
N ASP A 583 -14.94 -13.99 -24.13
CA ASP A 583 -16.06 -13.82 -25.06
C ASP A 583 -16.79 -12.49 -24.89
N CYS A 584 -16.85 -11.88 -23.69
CA CYS A 584 -17.54 -10.60 -23.47
C CYS A 584 -16.61 -9.37 -23.49
N LEU A 585 -15.29 -9.56 -23.38
CA LEU A 585 -14.29 -8.50 -23.36
C LEU A 585 -14.21 -7.77 -24.71
N HIS A 586 -14.36 -6.45 -24.69
CA HIS A 586 -14.27 -5.58 -25.87
C HIS A 586 -12.85 -5.02 -26.05
N LEU A 587 -12.28 -4.42 -24.99
CA LEU A 587 -10.96 -3.82 -24.95
C LEU A 587 -10.32 -4.07 -23.58
N LEU A 588 -9.00 -4.25 -23.55
CA LEU A 588 -8.22 -4.33 -22.30
C LEU A 588 -6.91 -3.57 -22.44
N TYR A 589 -6.72 -2.54 -21.61
CA TYR A 589 -5.47 -1.79 -21.53
C TYR A 589 -4.75 -2.13 -20.23
N HIS A 590 -3.55 -2.68 -20.35
CA HIS A 590 -2.71 -3.04 -19.21
C HIS A 590 -1.48 -2.11 -19.18
N PRO A 591 -1.07 -1.55 -18.02
CA PRO A 591 0.07 -0.63 -17.94
C PRO A 591 1.37 -1.20 -18.56
N CYS A 592 1.61 -2.50 -18.38
CA CYS A 592 2.71 -3.26 -19.02
C CYS A 592 2.76 -3.19 -20.56
N LEU A 593 1.70 -2.77 -21.23
CA LEU A 593 1.58 -2.72 -22.69
C LEU A 593 1.60 -1.30 -23.27
N LEU A 594 1.85 -0.27 -22.43
CA LEU A 594 2.18 1.07 -22.90
C LEU A 594 3.63 1.08 -23.41
N THR A 595 3.83 1.57 -24.63
CA THR A 595 5.17 1.75 -25.22
C THR A 595 5.21 3.08 -25.96
N GLY A 596 6.04 4.01 -25.48
CA GLY A 596 6.02 5.39 -25.93
C GLY A 596 4.65 6.02 -25.67
N ARG A 597 3.91 6.36 -26.74
CA ARG A 597 2.56 6.94 -26.67
C ARG A 597 1.41 5.95 -26.93
N PHE A 598 1.68 4.66 -27.10
CA PHE A 598 0.67 3.70 -27.53
C PHE A 598 0.52 2.51 -26.58
N CYS A 599 -0.69 2.27 -26.08
CA CYS A 599 -1.04 1.09 -25.30
C CYS A 599 -1.78 0.07 -26.18
N ARG A 600 -1.28 -1.17 -26.22
CA ARG A 600 -1.88 -2.25 -27.02
C ARG A 600 -3.13 -2.81 -26.32
N ASP A 601 -4.12 -3.20 -27.11
CA ASP A 601 -5.31 -3.91 -26.64
C ASP A 601 -4.97 -5.39 -26.40
N ALA A 602 -5.10 -5.84 -25.15
CA ALA A 602 -4.86 -7.22 -24.74
C ALA A 602 -6.09 -8.14 -24.84
N SER A 603 -7.25 -7.64 -25.26
CA SER A 603 -8.44 -8.48 -25.48
C SER A 603 -8.15 -9.65 -26.45
N PRO A 604 -8.98 -10.71 -26.50
CA PRO A 604 -8.83 -11.75 -27.51
C PRO A 604 -8.80 -11.21 -28.95
N SER A 605 -9.52 -10.10 -29.21
CA SER A 605 -9.50 -9.45 -30.52
C SER A 605 -8.14 -8.81 -30.84
N GLY A 606 -7.55 -8.07 -29.90
CA GLY A 606 -6.23 -7.48 -30.08
C GLY A 606 -5.11 -8.54 -30.13
N SER A 607 -5.18 -9.52 -29.24
CA SER A 607 -4.24 -10.65 -29.16
C SER A 607 -4.26 -11.55 -30.40
N ALA A 608 -5.43 -11.71 -31.06
CA ALA A 608 -5.55 -12.43 -32.33
C ALA A 608 -5.03 -11.63 -33.55
N GLY A 609 -4.40 -10.47 -33.35
CA GLY A 609 -3.82 -9.67 -34.43
C GLY A 609 -4.85 -8.92 -35.30
N ILE A 610 -6.10 -8.79 -34.85
CA ILE A 610 -7.09 -7.96 -35.55
C ILE A 610 -6.64 -6.51 -35.44
N LEU A 611 -6.28 -5.90 -36.58
CA LEU A 611 -5.62 -4.60 -36.64
C LEU A 611 -6.54 -3.45 -36.17
N ARG A 612 -6.58 -3.23 -34.85
CA ARG A 612 -7.16 -2.06 -34.19
C ARG A 612 -6.08 -1.00 -33.99
N ARG A 613 -6.45 0.28 -34.05
CA ARG A 613 -5.57 1.36 -33.58
C ARG A 613 -5.35 1.16 -32.06
N PRO A 614 -4.10 1.11 -31.57
CA PRO A 614 -3.83 1.06 -30.13
C PRO A 614 -4.35 2.34 -29.44
N ALA A 615 -4.58 2.28 -28.14
CA ALA A 615 -4.93 3.48 -27.38
C ALA A 615 -3.76 4.46 -27.37
N GLU A 616 -4.03 5.74 -27.61
CA GLU A 616 -3.05 6.80 -27.70
C GLU A 616 -3.03 7.67 -26.45
N VAL A 617 -1.84 7.99 -25.95
CA VAL A 617 -1.66 8.88 -24.80
C VAL A 617 -2.00 10.32 -25.18
N LEU A 618 -2.97 10.89 -24.48
CA LEU A 618 -3.22 12.32 -24.42
C LEU A 618 -2.35 12.93 -23.32
N GLY A 619 -1.77 14.10 -23.58
CA GLY A 619 -0.89 14.78 -22.61
C GLY A 619 0.35 13.95 -22.27
N GLN A 620 0.57 13.73 -20.98
CA GLN A 620 1.59 12.83 -20.44
C GLN A 620 0.93 11.79 -19.52
N VAL A 621 0.91 10.52 -19.94
CA VAL A 621 0.59 9.37 -19.08
C VAL A 621 1.85 8.56 -18.89
N HIS A 622 2.26 8.37 -17.64
CA HIS A 622 3.42 7.58 -17.27
C HIS A 622 2.98 6.19 -16.77
N VAL A 623 3.92 5.26 -16.65
CA VAL A 623 3.69 3.97 -15.95
C VAL A 623 4.48 3.98 -14.66
N ALA A 624 3.81 4.07 -13.52
CA ALA A 624 4.44 3.72 -12.26
C ALA A 624 4.73 2.22 -12.25
N THR A 625 5.91 1.85 -11.75
CA THR A 625 6.29 0.46 -11.46
C THR A 625 6.90 0.44 -10.07
N ARG A 626 6.30 -0.34 -9.17
CA ARG A 626 6.72 -0.48 -7.78
C ARG A 626 6.92 -1.94 -7.41
N MET A 627 7.86 -2.19 -6.50
CA MET A 627 7.97 -3.45 -5.77
C MET A 627 7.35 -3.24 -4.40
N ARG A 628 6.31 -4.02 -4.04
CA ARG A 628 5.63 -3.86 -2.76
C ARG A 628 6.53 -4.39 -1.63
N PRO A 629 6.54 -3.77 -0.43
CA PRO A 629 7.38 -4.25 0.68
C PRO A 629 7.25 -5.73 1.04
N VAL A 630 6.05 -6.31 0.88
CA VAL A 630 5.81 -7.75 1.11
C VAL A 630 6.46 -8.64 0.04
N GLU A 631 6.55 -8.17 -1.21
CA GLU A 631 7.26 -8.85 -2.30
C GLU A 631 8.78 -8.71 -2.13
N ALA A 632 9.26 -7.54 -1.67
CA ALA A 632 10.67 -7.34 -1.32
C ALA A 632 11.10 -8.25 -0.16
N LEU A 633 10.26 -8.39 0.87
CA LEU A 633 10.44 -9.35 1.96
C LEU A 633 10.49 -10.79 1.43
N TRP A 634 9.60 -11.18 0.52
CA TRP A 634 9.63 -12.51 -0.10
C TRP A 634 10.88 -12.77 -0.94
N ALA A 635 11.31 -11.78 -1.72
CA ALA A 635 12.49 -11.85 -2.58
C ALA A 635 13.83 -11.76 -1.82
N LEU A 636 13.81 -11.63 -0.48
CA LEU A 636 15.00 -11.88 0.34
C LEU A 636 15.28 -13.38 0.43
N ALA A 637 16.38 -13.80 -0.21
CA ALA A 637 16.92 -15.16 -0.20
C ALA A 637 17.41 -15.69 1.17
N TYR A 638 16.83 -15.22 2.28
CA TYR A 638 17.09 -15.64 3.66
C TYR A 638 15.81 -16.15 4.35
N GLY A 639 14.94 -16.86 3.62
CA GLY A 639 13.68 -17.38 4.16
C GLY A 639 12.54 -16.36 4.25
N GLY A 640 12.48 -15.39 3.34
CA GLY A 640 11.39 -14.42 3.27
C GLY A 640 11.34 -13.50 4.50
N PRO A 641 10.18 -13.37 5.19
CA PRO A 641 10.03 -12.48 6.35
C PRO A 641 10.81 -12.94 7.59
N MET A 642 11.28 -14.19 7.61
CA MET A 642 12.16 -14.72 8.68
C MET A 642 13.48 -13.95 8.78
N SER A 643 13.89 -13.28 7.70
CA SER A 643 15.07 -12.42 7.62
C SER A 643 15.06 -11.21 8.59
N LEU A 644 13.91 -10.87 9.18
CA LEU A 644 13.79 -9.84 10.22
C LEU A 644 14.27 -10.33 11.60
N LEU A 645 14.16 -11.63 11.88
CA LEU A 645 14.31 -12.18 13.23
C LEU A 645 15.71 -12.04 13.86
N PRO A 646 16.83 -12.02 13.10
CA PRO A 646 18.14 -11.68 13.67
C PRO A 646 18.20 -10.28 14.31
N LEU A 647 17.28 -9.36 13.98
CA LEU A 647 17.19 -8.04 14.63
C LEU A 647 16.50 -8.10 16.01
N ALA A 648 15.82 -9.20 16.33
CA ALA A 648 15.18 -9.45 17.62
C ALA A 648 16.08 -10.25 18.61
N VAL A 649 17.32 -10.60 18.24
CA VAL A 649 18.23 -11.42 19.06
C VAL A 649 19.53 -10.66 19.35
N SER A 650 19.94 -10.61 20.62
CA SER A 650 21.13 -9.85 21.05
C SER A 650 22.45 -10.60 20.88
N LYS A 651 22.43 -11.94 21.01
CA LYS A 651 23.59 -12.82 20.83
C LYS A 651 23.10 -14.20 20.36
N MET A 652 23.93 -14.88 19.56
CA MET A 652 23.75 -16.31 19.24
C MET A 652 24.90 -17.12 19.84
N CYS A 653 24.61 -18.32 20.31
CA CYS A 653 25.62 -19.33 20.61
C CYS A 653 26.32 -19.78 19.33
N GLN A 654 27.65 -19.91 19.33
CA GLN A 654 28.39 -20.30 18.12
C GLN A 654 28.24 -21.79 17.77
N ASP A 655 28.10 -22.65 18.78
CA ASP A 655 28.08 -24.11 18.59
C ASP A 655 26.66 -24.68 18.41
N SER A 656 25.66 -24.14 19.13
CA SER A 656 24.26 -24.61 19.05
C SER A 656 23.39 -23.80 18.09
N LEU A 657 23.82 -22.59 17.72
CA LEU A 657 23.03 -21.59 16.97
C LEU A 657 21.72 -21.15 17.67
N GLU A 658 21.58 -21.43 18.96
CA GLU A 658 20.47 -20.92 19.78
C GLU A 658 20.71 -19.46 20.21
N PRO A 659 19.65 -18.67 20.42
CA PRO A 659 19.77 -17.31 20.96
C PRO A 659 20.23 -17.32 22.43
N GLU A 660 21.14 -16.42 22.79
CA GLU A 660 21.67 -16.24 24.14
C GLU A 660 21.42 -14.80 24.63
N GLN A 661 21.30 -14.62 25.95
CA GLN A 661 21.26 -13.27 26.53
C GLN A 661 22.59 -12.54 26.33
N GLY A 662 22.55 -11.44 25.58
CA GLY A 662 23.65 -10.50 25.39
C GLY A 662 23.79 -9.50 26.54
N SER A 663 24.45 -8.37 26.27
CA SER A 663 24.55 -7.28 27.25
C SER A 663 23.20 -6.60 27.44
N LEU A 664 22.86 -6.22 28.68
CA LEU A 664 21.56 -5.63 29.06
C LEU A 664 21.04 -4.54 28.10
N PRO A 665 21.84 -3.54 27.64
CA PRO A 665 21.35 -2.52 26.70
C PRO A 665 21.05 -3.05 25.29
N LEU A 666 21.77 -4.10 24.86
CA LEU A 666 21.56 -4.74 23.57
C LEU A 666 20.34 -5.66 23.60
N SER A 667 20.17 -6.43 24.67
CA SER A 667 18.98 -7.26 24.92
C SER A 667 17.72 -6.39 24.93
N LEU A 668 17.72 -5.29 25.68
CA LEU A 668 16.67 -4.25 25.68
C LEU A 668 16.37 -3.72 24.27
N ALA A 669 17.40 -3.30 23.53
CA ALA A 669 17.26 -2.79 22.18
C ALA A 669 16.60 -3.81 21.23
N THR A 670 17.01 -5.08 21.29
CA THR A 670 16.44 -6.15 20.44
C THR A 670 15.01 -6.50 20.81
N ALA A 671 14.66 -6.50 22.11
CA ALA A 671 13.30 -6.72 22.58
C ALA A 671 12.34 -5.62 22.10
N ALA A 672 12.79 -4.35 22.09
CA ALA A 672 12.00 -3.22 21.59
C ALA A 672 11.69 -3.28 20.08
N LEU A 673 12.38 -4.12 19.30
CA LEU A 673 12.05 -4.36 17.88
C LEU A 673 11.07 -5.52 17.67
N ALA A 674 10.86 -6.38 18.67
CA ALA A 674 10.17 -7.66 18.50
C ALA A 674 8.70 -7.50 18.09
N ALA A 675 7.93 -6.67 18.79
CA ALA A 675 6.50 -6.50 18.50
C ALA A 675 6.25 -5.95 17.07
N PRO A 676 6.96 -4.90 16.58
CA PRO A 676 6.96 -4.53 15.17
C PRO A 676 7.35 -5.66 14.22
N ILE A 677 8.39 -6.46 14.52
CA ILE A 677 8.82 -7.59 13.68
C ILE A 677 7.69 -8.64 13.55
N PHE A 678 7.07 -9.06 14.66
CA PHE A 678 5.94 -10.00 14.64
C PHE A 678 4.74 -9.44 13.84
N ARG A 679 4.47 -8.12 13.92
CA ARG A 679 3.44 -7.45 13.10
C ARG A 679 3.80 -7.40 11.61
N ILE A 680 5.05 -7.16 11.25
CA ILE A 680 5.51 -7.23 9.85
C ILE A 680 5.37 -8.66 9.30
N ILE A 681 5.73 -9.68 10.08
CA ILE A 681 5.57 -11.10 9.69
C ILE A 681 4.08 -11.44 9.51
N SER A 682 3.20 -11.00 10.42
CA SER A 682 1.74 -11.14 10.32
C SER A 682 1.18 -10.62 8.99
N ILE A 683 1.61 -9.43 8.56
CA ILE A 683 1.22 -8.86 7.26
C ILE A 683 1.86 -9.67 6.12
N ALA A 684 3.15 -9.98 6.22
CA ALA A 684 3.90 -10.64 5.15
C ALA A 684 3.38 -12.06 4.82
N LEU A 685 2.85 -12.81 5.80
CA LEU A 685 2.25 -14.14 5.59
C LEU A 685 0.90 -14.12 4.84
N HIS A 686 0.36 -12.95 4.50
CA HIS A 686 -0.73 -12.84 3.52
C HIS A 686 -0.25 -13.15 2.09
N HIS A 687 1.05 -13.03 1.80
CA HIS A 687 1.61 -13.38 0.51
C HIS A 687 1.91 -14.89 0.41
N PRO A 688 1.44 -15.60 -0.63
CA PRO A 688 1.52 -17.06 -0.73
C PRO A 688 2.96 -17.59 -0.73
N GLY A 689 3.91 -16.82 -1.28
CA GLY A 689 5.33 -17.19 -1.25
C GLY A 689 5.94 -17.20 0.16
N ASN A 690 5.51 -16.27 1.03
CA ASN A 690 5.96 -16.21 2.42
C ASN A 690 5.30 -17.31 3.28
N ASN A 691 4.05 -17.64 2.94
CA ASN A 691 3.26 -18.71 3.56
C ASN A 691 3.90 -20.10 3.39
N GLU A 692 4.47 -20.36 2.21
CA GLU A 692 5.25 -21.56 1.95
C GLU A 692 6.64 -21.53 2.61
N GLU A 693 7.30 -20.37 2.61
CA GLU A 693 8.68 -20.29 3.08
C GLU A 693 8.80 -20.52 4.59
N ILE A 694 7.88 -19.98 5.40
CA ILE A 694 7.81 -20.27 6.86
C ILE A 694 7.55 -21.77 7.13
N ARG A 695 6.80 -22.45 6.24
CA ARG A 695 6.52 -23.90 6.32
C ARG A 695 7.72 -24.75 5.92
N ARG A 696 8.55 -24.28 4.98
CA ARG A 696 9.74 -24.98 4.47
C ARG A 696 10.96 -24.84 5.39
N THR A 697 11.17 -23.65 5.94
CA THR A 697 12.41 -23.28 6.68
C THR A 697 12.41 -23.62 8.16
N ARG A 698 11.56 -24.56 8.61
CA ARG A 698 11.23 -24.78 10.04
C ARG A 698 10.78 -23.51 10.77
N GLY A 699 10.18 -22.54 10.07
CA GLY A 699 10.05 -21.19 10.59
C GLY A 699 9.21 -21.06 11.87
N LEU A 700 8.24 -21.95 12.08
CA LEU A 700 7.49 -22.05 13.33
C LEU A 700 8.36 -22.44 14.54
N GLU A 701 9.33 -23.34 14.36
CA GLU A 701 10.30 -23.75 15.38
C GLU A 701 11.21 -22.57 15.77
N ILE A 702 11.67 -21.81 14.77
CA ILE A 702 12.50 -20.61 14.94
C ILE A 702 11.71 -19.50 15.65
N LEU A 703 10.46 -19.25 15.27
CA LEU A 703 9.59 -18.26 15.94
C LEU A 703 9.34 -18.64 17.42
N SER A 704 9.12 -19.93 17.71
CA SER A 704 8.91 -20.42 19.07
C SER A 704 10.13 -20.18 19.96
N ARG A 705 11.34 -20.51 19.47
CA ARG A 705 12.61 -20.29 20.19
C ARG A 705 12.95 -18.82 20.39
N ILE A 706 12.68 -17.98 19.40
CA ILE A 706 12.93 -16.53 19.53
C ILE A 706 11.90 -15.88 20.45
N LEU A 707 10.65 -16.34 20.44
CA LEU A 707 9.65 -15.94 21.43
C LEU A 707 10.10 -16.34 22.85
N ASP A 708 10.49 -17.60 23.08
CA ASP A 708 11.03 -18.07 24.37
C ASP A 708 12.20 -17.21 24.88
N TYR A 709 13.21 -16.97 24.04
CA TYR A 709 14.34 -16.09 24.35
C TYR A 709 13.89 -14.64 24.69
N LEU A 710 12.93 -14.08 23.96
CA LEU A 710 12.42 -12.73 24.22
C LEU A 710 11.68 -12.66 25.55
N LEU A 711 10.84 -13.65 25.84
CA LEU A 711 10.06 -13.75 27.07
C LEU A 711 10.99 -13.94 28.29
N GLN A 712 12.02 -14.79 28.19
CA GLN A 712 13.08 -14.91 29.20
C GLN A 712 13.87 -13.60 29.39
N THR A 713 14.14 -12.88 28.30
CA THR A 713 14.84 -11.59 28.34
C THR A 713 14.03 -10.54 29.09
N LEU A 714 12.74 -10.37 28.75
CA LEU A 714 11.83 -9.45 29.44
C LEU A 714 11.64 -9.84 30.92
N SER A 715 11.51 -11.13 31.23
CA SER A 715 11.42 -11.62 32.61
C SER A 715 12.66 -11.26 33.45
N SER A 716 13.86 -11.43 32.89
CA SER A 716 15.13 -11.10 33.57
C SER A 716 15.33 -9.61 33.86
N LEU A 717 14.53 -8.74 33.23
CA LEU A 717 14.62 -7.28 33.35
C LEU A 717 13.99 -6.74 34.65
N GLY A 718 12.96 -7.43 35.15
CA GLY A 718 12.21 -7.07 36.35
C GLY A 718 11.28 -5.86 36.20
N ASP A 719 10.47 -5.62 37.23
CA ASP A 719 9.42 -4.58 37.33
C ASP A 719 9.98 -3.13 37.44
N GLY A 720 11.21 -2.91 36.95
CA GLY A 720 12.03 -1.74 37.19
C GLY A 720 12.08 -0.76 36.01
N LYS A 721 11.08 0.11 35.89
CA LYS A 721 11.03 1.28 34.97
C LYS A 721 10.65 1.01 33.50
N HIS A 722 9.94 -0.07 33.19
CA HIS A 722 9.22 -0.19 31.91
C HIS A 722 7.70 -0.09 32.15
N ASP A 723 7.00 0.65 31.29
CA ASP A 723 5.60 1.08 31.49
C ASP A 723 4.55 -0.03 31.22
N GLY A 724 4.97 -1.30 31.18
CA GLY A 724 4.17 -2.48 30.79
C GLY A 724 3.72 -2.54 29.32
N ALA A 725 3.50 -1.38 28.68
CA ALA A 725 2.92 -1.26 27.34
C ALA A 725 3.71 -1.97 26.23
N GLY A 726 5.05 -1.99 26.32
CA GLY A 726 5.90 -2.68 25.35
C GLY A 726 5.73 -4.21 25.36
N ASP A 727 5.42 -4.78 26.54
CA ASP A 727 5.21 -6.22 26.70
C ASP A 727 3.79 -6.59 26.23
N GLU A 728 2.79 -5.76 26.55
CA GLU A 728 1.43 -5.92 25.99
C GLU A 728 1.41 -5.86 24.45
N GLU A 729 2.23 -4.97 23.85
CA GLU A 729 2.41 -4.89 22.40
C GLU A 729 2.96 -6.20 21.80
N LEU A 730 3.81 -6.95 22.52
CA LEU A 730 4.34 -8.24 22.08
C LEU A 730 3.24 -9.31 22.05
N VAL A 731 2.40 -9.43 23.09
CA VAL A 731 1.22 -10.33 23.07
C VAL A 731 0.28 -9.96 21.93
N ALA A 732 -0.04 -8.67 21.76
CA ALA A 732 -0.89 -8.22 20.66
C ALA A 732 -0.30 -8.55 19.27
N ALA A 733 1.02 -8.48 19.11
CA ALA A 733 1.72 -8.83 17.88
C ALA A 733 1.69 -10.36 17.59
N VAL A 734 1.91 -11.21 18.60
CA VAL A 734 1.84 -12.67 18.45
C VAL A 734 0.40 -13.14 18.18
N VAL A 735 -0.60 -12.55 18.87
CA VAL A 735 -2.02 -12.77 18.59
C VAL A 735 -2.37 -12.38 17.16
N SER A 736 -1.92 -11.20 16.69
CA SER A 736 -2.10 -10.77 15.30
C SER A 736 -1.51 -11.78 14.30
N LEU A 737 -0.27 -12.24 14.54
CA LEU A 737 0.40 -13.22 13.69
C LEU A 737 -0.41 -14.53 13.57
N CYS A 738 -0.90 -15.06 14.69
CA CYS A 738 -1.70 -16.29 14.69
C CYS A 738 -3.07 -16.09 14.02
N GLN A 739 -3.67 -14.90 14.14
CA GLN A 739 -4.93 -14.56 13.47
C GLN A 739 -4.78 -14.27 11.97
N SER A 740 -3.59 -13.92 11.48
CA SER A 740 -3.31 -13.50 10.08
C SER A 740 -3.85 -14.45 9.01
N GLN A 741 -3.91 -15.75 9.31
CA GLN A 741 -4.19 -16.78 8.34
C GLN A 741 -5.69 -16.92 8.03
N LYS A 742 -6.01 -16.72 6.74
CA LYS A 742 -7.35 -16.89 6.15
C LYS A 742 -7.44 -18.07 5.18
N HIS A 743 -6.38 -18.34 4.42
CA HIS A 743 -6.39 -19.34 3.34
C HIS A 743 -5.65 -20.63 3.69
N ASN A 744 -4.71 -20.60 4.65
CA ASN A 744 -4.00 -21.78 5.14
C ASN A 744 -4.44 -22.13 6.57
N TYR A 745 -5.47 -22.96 6.69
CA TYR A 745 -6.01 -23.40 7.98
C TYR A 745 -5.00 -24.23 8.79
N VAL A 746 -4.20 -25.08 8.13
CA VAL A 746 -3.20 -25.93 8.79
C VAL A 746 -2.10 -25.07 9.44
N LEU A 747 -1.56 -24.08 8.72
CA LEU A 747 -0.60 -23.14 9.29
C LEU A 747 -1.21 -22.33 10.44
N LYS A 748 -2.52 -22.01 10.38
CA LYS A 748 -3.21 -21.31 11.48
C LYS A 748 -3.26 -22.17 12.75
N VAL A 749 -3.69 -23.43 12.64
CA VAL A 749 -3.72 -24.39 13.75
C VAL A 749 -2.33 -24.55 14.35
N GLN A 750 -1.29 -24.68 13.51
CA GLN A 750 0.09 -24.80 13.97
C GLN A 750 0.60 -23.53 14.70
N LEU A 751 0.28 -22.33 14.19
CA LEU A 751 0.61 -21.06 14.86
C LEU A 751 -0.04 -20.98 16.26
N PHE A 752 -1.30 -21.38 16.39
CA PHE A 752 -1.99 -21.45 17.69
C PHE A 752 -1.30 -22.42 18.65
N SER A 753 -1.02 -23.66 18.23
CA SER A 753 -0.35 -24.64 19.10
C SER A 753 1.07 -24.23 19.50
N THR A 754 1.82 -23.59 18.61
CA THR A 754 3.27 -23.35 18.79
C THR A 754 3.62 -22.01 19.43
N LEU A 755 2.75 -20.99 19.32
CA LEU A 755 3.04 -19.63 19.82
C LEU A 755 2.05 -19.11 20.88
N LEU A 756 0.84 -19.67 20.98
CA LEU A 756 -0.19 -19.19 21.92
C LEU A 756 -0.55 -20.21 23.01
N LEU A 757 -0.62 -21.50 22.67
CA LEU A 757 -1.11 -22.55 23.56
C LEU A 757 -0.02 -23.30 24.33
N ASP A 758 1.25 -23.23 23.90
CA ASP A 758 2.36 -23.75 24.72
C ASP A 758 2.65 -22.79 25.87
N LEU A 759 1.91 -22.97 26.97
CA LEU A 759 2.05 -22.13 28.17
C LEU A 759 3.43 -22.25 28.85
N LYS A 760 4.30 -23.18 28.44
CA LYS A 760 5.66 -23.31 29.02
C LYS A 760 6.52 -22.06 28.75
N ILE A 761 6.55 -21.59 27.51
CA ILE A 761 7.33 -20.40 27.13
C ILE A 761 6.73 -19.13 27.77
N TRP A 762 5.41 -19.08 27.91
CA TRP A 762 4.70 -17.97 28.54
C TRP A 762 4.80 -17.96 30.06
N SER A 763 4.93 -19.12 30.70
CA SER A 763 5.03 -19.22 32.16
C SER A 763 6.23 -18.46 32.72
N LEU A 764 7.31 -18.37 31.95
CA LEU A 764 8.55 -17.68 32.33
C LEU A 764 8.41 -16.15 32.45
N CYS A 765 7.25 -15.56 32.13
CA CYS A 765 7.04 -14.10 32.03
C CYS A 765 6.58 -13.43 33.34
N SER A 766 6.45 -12.10 33.33
CA SER A 766 5.72 -11.37 34.36
C SER A 766 4.23 -11.77 34.43
N TYR A 767 3.64 -11.75 35.63
CA TYR A 767 2.21 -12.07 35.86
C TYR A 767 1.26 -11.27 34.94
N GLY A 768 1.54 -9.98 34.72
CA GLY A 768 0.74 -9.12 33.84
C GLY A 768 0.71 -9.62 32.39
N LEU A 769 1.85 -10.08 31.86
CA LEU A 769 1.94 -10.59 30.49
C LEU A 769 1.20 -11.92 30.32
N GLN A 770 1.32 -12.80 31.31
CA GLN A 770 0.61 -14.09 31.35
C GLN A 770 -0.91 -13.88 31.42
N LYS A 771 -1.37 -12.94 32.26
CA LYS A 771 -2.79 -12.54 32.32
C LYS A 771 -3.25 -11.98 30.98
N LYS A 772 -2.47 -11.09 30.35
CA LYS A 772 -2.80 -10.49 29.04
C LYS A 772 -3.00 -11.56 27.95
N LEU A 773 -2.15 -12.59 27.93
CA LEU A 773 -2.31 -13.74 27.05
C LEU A 773 -3.62 -14.49 27.32
N LEU A 774 -3.90 -14.85 28.58
CA LEU A 774 -5.09 -15.63 28.94
C LEU A 774 -6.40 -14.89 28.61
N SER A 775 -6.50 -13.60 28.93
CA SER A 775 -7.66 -12.79 28.53
C SER A 775 -7.77 -12.67 27.00
N SER A 776 -6.65 -12.58 26.27
CA SER A 776 -6.65 -12.59 24.79
C SER A 776 -7.07 -13.94 24.20
N LEU A 777 -6.76 -15.05 24.87
CA LEU A 777 -7.24 -16.39 24.50
C LEU A 777 -8.75 -16.52 24.72
N ALA A 778 -9.28 -15.98 25.83
CA ALA A 778 -10.73 -15.95 26.11
C ALA A 778 -11.51 -15.20 25.01
N ASP A 779 -11.06 -13.99 24.65
CA ASP A 779 -11.64 -13.21 23.54
C ASP A 779 -11.58 -13.96 22.20
N MET A 780 -10.50 -14.70 21.95
CA MET A 780 -10.36 -15.50 20.73
C MET A 780 -11.32 -16.68 20.65
N VAL A 781 -11.81 -17.25 21.76
CA VAL A 781 -12.76 -18.39 21.71
C VAL A 781 -14.01 -18.02 20.90
N PHE A 782 -14.54 -16.81 21.08
CA PHE A 782 -15.75 -16.33 20.38
C PHE A 782 -15.61 -16.27 18.84
N THR A 783 -14.38 -16.29 18.29
CA THR A 783 -14.15 -16.20 16.84
C THR A 783 -13.29 -17.32 16.25
N GLN A 784 -12.52 -18.05 17.07
CA GLN A 784 -11.54 -19.07 16.64
C GLN A 784 -11.67 -20.42 17.38
N SER A 785 -12.77 -20.70 18.09
CA SER A 785 -12.95 -21.92 18.88
C SER A 785 -12.66 -23.24 18.14
N THR A 786 -12.94 -23.31 16.83
CA THR A 786 -12.60 -24.47 15.99
C THR A 786 -11.09 -24.63 15.82
N VAL A 787 -10.39 -23.55 15.48
CA VAL A 787 -8.92 -23.51 15.34
C VAL A 787 -8.24 -23.88 16.66
N MET A 788 -8.77 -23.39 17.78
CA MET A 788 -8.27 -23.70 19.12
C MET A 788 -8.46 -25.19 19.48
N ARG A 789 -9.61 -25.79 19.15
CA ARG A 789 -9.83 -27.23 19.33
C ARG A 789 -8.93 -28.08 18.45
N ASP A 790 -8.78 -27.74 17.17
CA ASP A 790 -7.90 -28.47 16.25
C ASP A 790 -6.40 -28.31 16.63
N ALA A 791 -6.05 -27.22 17.32
CA ALA A 791 -4.75 -27.00 17.96
C ALA A 791 -4.61 -27.67 19.34
N ASN A 792 -5.56 -28.53 19.73
CA ASN A 792 -5.60 -29.28 21.00
C ASN A 792 -5.60 -28.40 22.27
N ALA A 793 -6.20 -27.20 22.21
CA ALA A 793 -6.21 -26.24 23.32
C ALA A 793 -6.72 -26.83 24.65
N MET A 794 -7.75 -27.69 24.62
CA MET A 794 -8.28 -28.30 25.85
C MET A 794 -7.20 -29.07 26.62
N GLN A 795 -6.44 -29.95 25.96
CA GLN A 795 -5.36 -30.68 26.64
C GLN A 795 -4.19 -29.76 26.97
N MET A 796 -3.80 -28.84 26.06
CA MET A 796 -2.64 -27.96 26.28
C MET A 796 -2.85 -26.98 27.44
N LEU A 797 -4.05 -26.43 27.61
CA LEU A 797 -4.38 -25.55 28.73
C LEU A 797 -4.44 -26.32 30.06
N LEU A 798 -4.98 -27.54 30.07
CA LEU A 798 -5.00 -28.39 31.28
C LEU A 798 -3.58 -28.84 31.68
N ASP A 799 -2.77 -29.31 30.72
CA ASP A 799 -1.35 -29.66 30.91
C ASP A 799 -0.54 -28.45 31.39
N GLY A 800 -0.80 -27.27 30.82
CA GLY A 800 -0.16 -26.01 31.20
C GLY A 800 -0.54 -25.56 32.61
N CYS A 801 -1.83 -25.59 32.95
CA CYS A 801 -2.34 -25.31 34.29
C CYS A 801 -1.62 -26.16 35.35
N ARG A 802 -1.52 -27.48 35.12
CA ARG A 802 -0.81 -28.41 36.01
C ARG A 802 0.69 -28.13 36.11
N ARG A 803 1.40 -28.00 34.97
CA ARG A 803 2.87 -27.94 34.95
C ARG A 803 3.47 -26.56 35.20
N CYS A 804 2.71 -25.49 34.95
CA CYS A 804 3.19 -24.10 35.00
C CYS A 804 2.64 -23.30 36.19
N TYR A 805 1.39 -23.58 36.62
CA TYR A 805 0.67 -22.83 37.66
C TYR A 805 0.45 -23.64 38.94
N TRP A 806 1.47 -24.39 39.34
CA TRP A 806 1.42 -25.30 40.48
C TRP A 806 1.67 -24.60 41.83
N THR A 807 1.18 -25.22 42.90
CA THR A 807 1.52 -24.91 44.30
C THR A 807 2.29 -26.06 44.97
N ILE A 808 2.06 -27.29 44.50
CA ILE A 808 2.79 -28.51 44.85
C ILE A 808 3.66 -28.90 43.66
N SER A 809 4.98 -29.00 43.83
CA SER A 809 5.89 -29.31 42.72
C SER A 809 5.83 -30.77 42.29
N GLU A 810 5.80 -31.03 40.98
CA GLU A 810 5.96 -32.34 40.36
C GLU A 810 7.30 -32.47 39.64
N LYS A 811 7.68 -33.69 39.25
CA LYS A 811 8.94 -33.97 38.54
C LYS A 811 9.08 -33.19 37.22
N ASP A 812 7.96 -32.91 36.55
CA ASP A 812 7.89 -32.22 35.26
C ASP A 812 7.32 -30.78 35.39
N SER A 813 7.30 -30.22 36.60
CA SER A 813 6.93 -28.81 36.87
C SER A 813 8.03 -27.86 36.43
N LEU A 814 7.64 -26.69 35.89
CA LEU A 814 8.58 -25.60 35.58
C LEU A 814 8.73 -24.66 36.78
N ASP A 815 9.92 -24.16 37.07
CA ASP A 815 10.18 -23.33 38.26
C ASP A 815 9.85 -21.85 38.01
N THR A 816 8.55 -21.57 37.86
CA THR A 816 7.98 -20.38 37.21
C THR A 816 8.25 -19.04 37.92
N PHE A 817 8.37 -19.02 39.25
CA PHE A 817 8.28 -17.80 40.05
C PHE A 817 9.41 -17.63 41.08
N SER A 818 10.64 -18.04 40.76
CA SER A 818 11.75 -18.20 41.72
C SER A 818 12.07 -16.97 42.61
N LEU A 819 11.68 -15.75 42.21
CA LEU A 819 12.01 -14.48 42.87
C LEU A 819 10.95 -13.89 43.82
N LEU A 820 9.69 -14.33 43.79
CA LEU A 820 8.61 -13.71 44.58
C LEU A 820 8.55 -14.22 46.04
N ASP A 821 7.88 -13.48 46.93
CA ASP A 821 7.54 -13.98 48.27
C ASP A 821 6.45 -15.07 48.21
N ALA A 822 6.56 -16.11 49.04
CA ALA A 822 5.75 -17.34 48.90
C ALA A 822 4.23 -17.11 48.93
N THR A 823 3.76 -16.17 49.76
CA THR A 823 2.33 -15.78 49.83
C THR A 823 1.87 -15.03 48.59
N GLN A 824 2.74 -14.24 47.95
CA GLN A 824 2.42 -13.51 46.72
C GLN A 824 2.35 -14.46 45.53
N ARG A 825 3.30 -15.41 45.42
CA ARG A 825 3.27 -16.48 44.39
C ARG A 825 1.91 -17.18 44.36
N VAL A 826 1.41 -17.62 45.51
CA VAL A 826 0.12 -18.34 45.60
C VAL A 826 -1.07 -17.47 45.18
N GLY A 827 -1.04 -16.17 45.47
CA GLY A 827 -2.08 -15.23 45.03
C GLY A 827 -2.12 -15.07 43.51
N GLU A 828 -0.97 -14.78 42.90
CA GLU A 828 -0.84 -14.57 41.44
C GLU A 828 -1.09 -15.87 40.65
N VAL A 829 -0.57 -17.01 41.14
CA VAL A 829 -0.81 -18.34 40.55
C VAL A 829 -2.30 -18.69 40.55
N ASN A 830 -3.03 -18.47 41.65
CA ASN A 830 -4.47 -18.73 41.68
C ASN A 830 -5.22 -17.83 40.67
N ALA A 831 -4.86 -16.55 40.57
CA ALA A 831 -5.48 -15.64 39.60
C ALA A 831 -5.22 -16.04 38.13
N LEU A 832 -4.03 -16.58 37.81
CA LEU A 832 -3.74 -17.13 36.48
C LEU A 832 -4.47 -18.46 36.22
N VAL A 833 -4.66 -19.29 37.24
CA VAL A 833 -5.51 -20.50 37.14
C VAL A 833 -6.95 -20.12 36.83
N ASP A 834 -7.53 -19.15 37.57
CA ASP A 834 -8.92 -18.75 37.36
C ASP A 834 -9.14 -18.13 35.96
N GLU A 835 -8.25 -17.24 35.49
CA GLU A 835 -8.29 -16.71 34.12
C GLU A 835 -8.14 -17.81 33.05
N LEU A 836 -7.29 -18.82 33.27
CA LEU A 836 -7.14 -19.96 32.36
C LEU A 836 -8.40 -20.84 32.34
N LEU A 837 -9.02 -21.08 33.49
CA LEU A 837 -10.23 -21.90 33.58
C LEU A 837 -11.42 -21.20 32.89
N VAL A 838 -11.48 -19.86 32.86
CA VAL A 838 -12.44 -19.11 32.02
C VAL A 838 -12.23 -19.40 30.53
N VAL A 839 -10.99 -19.50 30.03
CA VAL A 839 -10.74 -19.90 28.62
C VAL A 839 -11.31 -21.30 28.35
N ILE A 840 -11.14 -22.23 29.30
CA ILE A 840 -11.66 -23.60 29.19
C ILE A 840 -13.20 -23.62 29.28
N GLU A 841 -13.82 -22.84 30.17
CA GLU A 841 -15.27 -22.70 30.27
C GLU A 841 -15.87 -22.21 28.94
N LEU A 842 -15.28 -21.17 28.36
CA LEU A 842 -15.70 -20.62 27.07
C LEU A 842 -15.52 -21.63 25.93
N LEU A 843 -14.44 -22.41 25.92
CA LEU A 843 -14.23 -23.47 24.93
C LEU A 843 -15.32 -24.53 25.03
N ILE A 844 -15.67 -24.98 26.24
CA ILE A 844 -16.77 -25.94 26.50
C ILE A 844 -18.13 -25.33 26.11
N GLY A 845 -18.38 -24.06 26.45
CA GLY A 845 -19.59 -23.32 26.04
C GLY A 845 -19.74 -23.21 24.52
N ALA A 846 -18.62 -23.10 23.80
CA ALA A 846 -18.56 -23.09 22.34
C ALA A 846 -18.53 -24.51 21.70
N ALA A 847 -18.77 -25.58 22.46
CA ALA A 847 -18.71 -26.95 21.94
C ALA A 847 -19.88 -27.29 21.00
N PRO A 848 -19.64 -27.91 19.83
CA PRO A 848 -20.67 -28.66 19.14
C PRO A 848 -21.06 -29.89 20.01
N PRO A 849 -22.36 -30.27 20.10
CA PRO A 849 -22.85 -31.34 20.96
C PRO A 849 -22.15 -32.71 20.90
N SER A 850 -21.42 -32.99 19.81
CA SER A 850 -20.65 -34.23 19.61
C SER A 850 -19.39 -34.32 20.48
N LEU A 851 -18.75 -33.19 20.79
CA LEU A 851 -17.45 -33.16 21.50
C LEU A 851 -17.59 -33.12 23.03
N ALA A 852 -18.80 -32.89 23.56
CA ALA A 852 -19.04 -32.79 25.00
C ALA A 852 -18.61 -34.03 25.79
N ALA A 853 -18.63 -35.23 25.18
CA ALA A 853 -18.12 -36.45 25.80
C ALA A 853 -16.57 -36.50 25.85
N ASP A 854 -15.91 -35.85 24.89
CA ASP A 854 -14.45 -35.78 24.81
C ASP A 854 -13.91 -34.71 25.77
N ASP A 855 -14.52 -33.52 25.76
CA ASP A 855 -14.24 -32.43 26.72
C ASP A 855 -14.39 -32.93 28.17
N VAL A 856 -15.48 -33.65 28.50
CA VAL A 856 -15.69 -34.24 29.84
C VAL A 856 -14.63 -35.29 30.20
N ARG A 857 -14.13 -36.09 29.24
CA ARG A 857 -13.04 -37.04 29.51
C ARG A 857 -11.71 -36.33 29.76
N CYS A 858 -11.41 -35.22 29.08
CA CYS A 858 -10.23 -34.39 29.37
C CYS A 858 -10.29 -33.80 30.78
N LEU A 859 -11.44 -33.23 31.18
CA LEU A 859 -11.62 -32.70 32.54
C LEU A 859 -11.49 -33.79 33.62
N LEU A 860 -12.13 -34.96 33.42
CA LEU A 860 -12.03 -36.07 34.36
C LEU A 860 -10.60 -36.63 34.48
N GLY A 861 -9.85 -36.71 33.37
CA GLY A 861 -8.44 -37.09 33.39
C GLY A 861 -7.60 -36.10 34.20
N PHE A 862 -7.76 -34.80 33.94
CA PHE A 862 -7.10 -33.75 34.72
C PHE A 862 -7.43 -33.84 36.22
N MET A 863 -8.69 -34.06 36.60
CA MET A 863 -9.09 -34.18 38.02
C MET A 863 -8.54 -35.42 38.72
N VAL A 864 -8.28 -36.51 37.99
CA VAL A 864 -7.68 -37.73 38.54
C VAL A 864 -6.16 -37.58 38.68
N ASP A 865 -5.51 -36.97 37.69
CA ASP A 865 -4.06 -36.93 37.62
C ASP A 865 -3.43 -35.66 38.26
N CYS A 866 -4.19 -34.58 38.47
CA CYS A 866 -3.67 -33.31 39.00
C CYS A 866 -3.56 -33.33 40.54
N PRO A 867 -2.39 -33.05 41.13
CA PRO A 867 -2.20 -33.06 42.59
C PRO A 867 -2.67 -31.78 43.30
N GLN A 868 -3.09 -30.74 42.56
CA GLN A 868 -3.32 -29.38 43.07
C GLN A 868 -4.77 -29.23 43.60
N PRO A 869 -5.02 -29.16 44.94
CA PRO A 869 -6.39 -29.19 45.47
C PRO A 869 -7.22 -27.96 45.08
N ASN A 870 -6.56 -26.80 44.95
CA ASN A 870 -7.13 -25.57 44.42
C ASN A 870 -7.61 -25.75 42.97
N GLN A 871 -6.73 -26.17 42.05
CA GLN A 871 -7.08 -26.33 40.63
C GLN A 871 -8.19 -27.38 40.44
N VAL A 872 -8.13 -28.51 41.16
CA VAL A 872 -9.20 -29.52 41.14
C VAL A 872 -10.52 -28.93 41.64
N SER A 873 -10.50 -28.12 42.72
CA SER A 873 -11.70 -27.46 43.24
C SER A 873 -12.30 -26.43 42.28
N SER A 874 -11.48 -25.61 41.60
CA SER A 874 -11.97 -24.69 40.57
C SER A 874 -12.49 -25.45 39.34
N CYS A 875 -11.81 -26.52 38.93
CA CYS A 875 -12.24 -27.39 37.82
C CYS A 875 -13.56 -28.12 38.08
N TRP A 876 -13.94 -28.40 39.34
CA TRP A 876 -15.26 -28.93 39.68
C TRP A 876 -16.42 -28.00 39.25
N PHE A 877 -16.22 -26.68 39.26
CA PHE A 877 -17.24 -25.73 38.83
C PHE A 877 -17.43 -25.68 37.31
N LEU A 878 -16.43 -26.13 36.53
CA LEU A 878 -16.55 -26.31 35.08
C LEU A 878 -17.47 -27.48 34.69
N PHE A 879 -17.84 -28.37 35.62
CA PHE A 879 -18.78 -29.45 35.32
C PHE A 879 -20.21 -28.90 35.30
N PRO A 880 -20.86 -28.85 34.12
CA PRO A 880 -22.13 -28.16 34.00
C PRO A 880 -23.27 -29.05 34.51
N PHE A 881 -23.56 -28.97 35.81
CA PHE A 881 -24.75 -29.57 36.43
C PHE A 881 -26.04 -29.24 35.65
N HIS A 882 -26.08 -28.10 34.98
CA HIS A 882 -27.19 -27.67 34.13
C HIS A 882 -27.32 -28.45 32.81
N TYR A 883 -26.23 -28.98 32.24
CA TYR A 883 -26.21 -29.72 30.97
C TYR A 883 -26.67 -31.18 31.16
N PHE A 884 -26.40 -31.76 32.33
CA PHE A 884 -26.82 -33.12 32.72
C PHE A 884 -28.31 -33.24 33.07
N LEU A 885 -29.02 -32.12 33.24
CA LEU A 885 -30.43 -32.07 33.64
C LEU A 885 -31.39 -31.59 32.53
N GLN A 886 -30.87 -31.33 31.31
CA GLN A 886 -31.64 -30.77 30.21
C GLN A 886 -31.50 -31.55 28.88
N ARG A 887 -31.13 -32.84 28.97
CA ARG A 887 -31.07 -33.81 27.86
C ARG A 887 -31.63 -35.16 28.32
#